data_AF-A0A9D1VQ71-F1
#
_entry.id   AF-A0A9D1VQ71-F1
#
_cell.length_a   1.000
_cell.length_b   1.000
_cell.length_c   1.000
_cell.angle_alpha   90.00
_cell.angle_beta   90.00
_cell.angle_gamma   90.00
#
_symmetry.space_group_name_H-M   'P 1'
#
loop_
_entity.id
_entity.type
_entity.pdbx_description
1 polymer ?
#
loop_
_entity_poly.entity_id
_entity_poly.type
_entity_poly.pdbx_seq_one_letter_code
_entity_poly.pdbx_strand_id
1 'polypeptide(L)'
;MYSTAQQLPNVGFEDWKTSCGETWQTASSSSFTRPGIEPAEWNGSNVKQFLSFDGFVTKGTGIDGSTSVVLTNQKPGVGSLAAPAPAFVTFATPWIFADLAKLNAAAIAMGDGGAYGGMEFTYRPDAITGYFKRDNSAGAENAHIIAYLWNGTYKSNVRSAISGSSSAGYTESATVELEDVDRAIMGKVTPTQSGKLIASCDYEITGAINEWTEITVPLQYVEENLSELPEKMNVILSSADYWTRSNIIPNNILEADNVKFLYYSQLESLSIDGVPLTGFDKNTYNYVVTGTCPTDASQITAVPDGKNATTQIECDPVAQTVTITVTNVGEDAEGNTSHTYIVQYETPVVFYYNGLLTINLDALGMETSHTYNIVEIIPTSETTCDFALRNFTFMGLSIGDIVVPDVVISENNGSKTYNGSVENLILGSGFMTLDCDVTVTGSEDAEGNMLMTINVLWYTDRPSGTATPINVTFDGAAIVEGLRLTDVAVNGSTLTGFDKETFNYTGDAATFATTATPLVTYTKEDAESVVSVEINGYSVKLIVSKEGRSNFYSILDSDASFAGIELPASIEGNLDITGNKEIKGVESVTGNIIYHLYLTAGKKWNDISLPFATASREAFTAEGESTTLANHIDWATLSGTEFVTTDAETASTGIIGISPEATVTPSKLSFTSTAGWNNTENSEAAQPGTYTLVGNPSLISCPAADLTSATTYYVLNSDGTKYIQSASPVIAPFATMIAYNGDAADALSEININISSGIESIGNNQAKIYAANGNIVISNYEGKVTIYLLNGAQVKSVTATGYTAIPAKAGAYVVRTNNNATLVVVR
;
A
#
# COMPACT_ATOMS: atom_id res chain seq x y z
N MET A 1 -42.17 5.67 4.32
CA MET A 1 -43.10 4.52 4.40
C MET A 1 -42.82 3.67 3.18
N TYR A 2 -42.05 2.59 3.33
CA TYR A 2 -41.89 1.61 2.28
C TYR A 2 -43.23 0.87 2.14
N SER A 3 -43.81 0.82 0.94
CA SER A 3 -44.98 -0.01 0.68
C SER A 3 -44.56 -1.46 0.90
N THR A 4 -45.13 -2.12 1.90
CA THR A 4 -45.02 -3.58 2.05
C THR A 4 -45.48 -4.23 0.75
N ALA A 5 -44.70 -5.15 0.17
CA ALA A 5 -45.10 -5.85 -1.06
C ALA A 5 -46.53 -6.35 -0.96
N GLN A 6 -47.27 -6.24 -2.06
CA GLN A 6 -48.56 -6.91 -2.17
C GLN A 6 -48.28 -8.40 -2.33
N GLN A 7 -48.43 -9.14 -1.24
CA GLN A 7 -48.49 -10.59 -1.25
C GLN A 7 -49.85 -11.04 -1.83
N LEU A 8 -49.95 -12.29 -2.29
CA LEU A 8 -51.23 -12.91 -2.64
C LEU A 8 -52.21 -12.79 -1.46
N PRO A 9 -53.45 -12.32 -1.68
CA PRO A 9 -54.46 -12.35 -0.63
C PRO A 9 -54.71 -13.78 -0.14
N ASN A 10 -54.86 -13.94 1.18
CA ASN A 10 -55.20 -15.21 1.82
C ASN A 10 -54.23 -16.36 1.45
N VAL A 11 -52.91 -16.10 1.55
CA VAL A 11 -51.80 -17.06 1.26
C VAL A 11 -52.04 -18.46 1.81
N GLY A 12 -52.44 -18.56 3.08
CA GLY A 12 -52.65 -19.85 3.76
C GLY A 12 -54.05 -20.42 3.61
N PHE A 13 -54.94 -19.83 2.80
CA PHE A 13 -56.34 -20.28 2.63
C PHE A 13 -57.15 -20.44 3.95
N GLU A 14 -56.82 -19.66 4.98
CA GLU A 14 -57.50 -19.73 6.29
C GLU A 14 -58.91 -19.10 6.24
N ASP A 15 -59.05 -18.03 5.48
CA ASP A 15 -60.29 -17.28 5.38
C ASP A 15 -61.15 -17.81 4.23
N TRP A 16 -62.45 -18.00 4.47
CA TRP A 16 -63.39 -18.53 3.48
C TRP A 16 -64.69 -17.75 3.44
N LYS A 17 -65.24 -17.60 2.24
CA LYS A 17 -66.55 -16.98 2.03
C LYS A 17 -67.66 -17.89 2.56
N THR A 18 -68.77 -17.29 3.00
CA THR A 18 -69.99 -18.03 3.39
C THR A 18 -70.84 -18.44 2.18
N SER A 19 -70.58 -17.84 1.01
CA SER A 19 -71.13 -18.20 -0.29
C SER A 19 -70.07 -17.90 -1.35
N CYS A 20 -69.98 -18.73 -2.39
CA CYS A 20 -69.16 -18.42 -3.56
C CYS A 20 -69.59 -17.12 -4.26
N GLY A 21 -68.68 -16.54 -5.02
CA GLY A 21 -68.91 -15.43 -5.92
C GLY A 21 -69.67 -15.81 -7.21
N GLU A 22 -69.69 -14.87 -8.15
CA GLU A 22 -70.44 -15.00 -9.39
C GLU A 22 -69.61 -15.57 -10.53
N THR A 23 -70.29 -16.31 -11.41
CA THR A 23 -69.76 -16.83 -12.68
C THR A 23 -70.55 -16.28 -13.84
N TRP A 24 -69.87 -15.88 -14.92
CA TRP A 24 -70.53 -15.44 -16.13
C TRP A 24 -70.94 -16.63 -17.01
N GLN A 25 -72.25 -16.76 -17.29
CA GLN A 25 -72.77 -17.73 -18.24
C GLN A 25 -72.94 -17.06 -19.61
N THR A 26 -72.08 -17.41 -20.56
CA THR A 26 -72.04 -16.77 -21.88
C THR A 26 -73.24 -17.14 -22.76
N ALA A 27 -73.85 -18.32 -22.54
CA ALA A 27 -75.03 -18.76 -23.31
C ALA A 27 -76.29 -17.95 -23.03
N SER A 28 -76.47 -17.50 -21.79
CA SER A 28 -77.62 -16.71 -21.35
C SER A 28 -77.30 -15.23 -21.14
N SER A 29 -76.04 -14.83 -21.34
CA SER A 29 -75.53 -13.47 -21.07
C SER A 29 -75.91 -12.98 -19.67
N SER A 30 -75.67 -13.80 -18.65
CA SER A 30 -76.05 -13.50 -17.27
C SER A 30 -75.06 -14.09 -16.25
N SER A 31 -74.90 -13.42 -15.12
CA SER A 31 -74.17 -13.97 -13.96
C SER A 31 -75.06 -14.85 -13.09
N PHE A 32 -74.45 -15.82 -12.39
CA PHE A 32 -75.09 -16.53 -11.29
C PHE A 32 -74.10 -16.79 -10.15
N THR A 33 -74.60 -16.81 -8.92
CA THR A 33 -73.83 -17.22 -7.74
C THR A 33 -73.56 -18.73 -7.79
N ARG A 34 -72.29 -19.13 -7.72
CA ARG A 34 -71.90 -20.55 -7.66
C ARG A 34 -72.39 -21.20 -6.36
N PRO A 35 -72.66 -22.52 -6.35
CA PRO A 35 -73.00 -23.22 -5.12
C PRO A 35 -71.75 -23.44 -4.25
N GLY A 36 -71.96 -23.63 -2.94
CA GLY A 36 -70.88 -23.94 -1.99
C GLY A 36 -70.15 -22.72 -1.44
N ILE A 37 -68.91 -22.95 -1.04
CA ILE A 37 -67.99 -21.95 -0.47
C ILE A 37 -66.65 -21.98 -1.21
N GLU A 38 -65.86 -20.93 -1.05
CA GLU A 38 -64.53 -20.78 -1.67
C GLU A 38 -63.62 -19.91 -0.76
N PRO A 39 -62.29 -19.95 -0.92
CA PRO A 39 -61.40 -19.10 -0.12
C PRO A 39 -61.73 -17.62 -0.33
N ALA A 40 -61.59 -16.82 0.73
CA ALA A 40 -61.77 -15.36 0.65
C ALA A 40 -60.82 -14.76 -0.41
N GLU A 41 -61.27 -13.73 -1.14
CA GLU A 41 -60.58 -13.12 -2.30
C GLU A 41 -60.39 -14.00 -3.55
N TRP A 42 -60.43 -15.34 -3.43
CA TRP A 42 -60.35 -16.26 -4.55
C TRP A 42 -61.74 -16.62 -5.11
N ASN A 43 -61.82 -16.97 -6.39
CA ASN A 43 -62.99 -17.53 -7.05
C ASN A 43 -62.74 -18.99 -7.43
N GLY A 44 -63.62 -19.89 -6.98
CA GLY A 44 -63.54 -21.32 -7.28
C GLY A 44 -64.37 -21.73 -8.50
N SER A 45 -64.15 -22.94 -9.01
CA SER A 45 -64.86 -23.48 -10.18
C SER A 45 -66.12 -24.30 -9.86
N ASN A 46 -66.61 -24.25 -8.61
CA ASN A 46 -67.94 -24.78 -8.26
C ASN A 46 -69.00 -24.24 -9.23
N VAL A 47 -70.01 -25.01 -9.62
CA VAL A 47 -70.86 -24.61 -10.74
C VAL A 47 -72.31 -25.03 -10.57
N LYS A 48 -73.22 -24.17 -11.02
CA LYS A 48 -74.63 -24.48 -11.17
C LYS A 48 -74.97 -24.52 -12.65
N GLN A 49 -75.36 -25.70 -13.14
CA GLN A 49 -75.92 -25.89 -14.47
C GLN A 49 -77.40 -26.25 -14.32
N PHE A 50 -77.81 -27.44 -14.80
CA PHE A 50 -79.12 -28.02 -14.49
C PHE A 50 -79.25 -28.41 -13.01
N LEU A 51 -78.15 -28.82 -12.38
CA LEU A 51 -78.03 -29.08 -10.94
C LEU A 51 -76.88 -28.24 -10.36
N SER A 52 -76.87 -28.10 -9.03
CA SER A 52 -75.77 -27.49 -8.29
C SER A 52 -74.68 -28.52 -7.98
N PHE A 53 -73.41 -28.15 -8.19
CA PHE A 53 -72.24 -28.97 -7.89
C PHE A 53 -71.21 -28.13 -7.13
N ASP A 54 -71.02 -28.42 -5.85
CA ASP A 54 -70.14 -27.71 -4.90
C ASP A 54 -68.91 -28.51 -4.45
N GLY A 55 -68.69 -29.68 -5.04
CA GLY A 55 -67.55 -30.56 -4.74
C GLY A 55 -66.28 -30.25 -5.53
N PHE A 56 -66.21 -29.18 -6.32
CA PHE A 56 -64.98 -28.82 -7.03
C PHE A 56 -63.95 -28.18 -6.10
N VAL A 57 -64.42 -27.29 -5.22
CA VAL A 57 -63.58 -26.53 -4.29
C VAL A 57 -64.13 -26.70 -2.88
N THR A 58 -63.31 -27.28 -2.00
CA THR A 58 -63.67 -27.56 -0.60
C THR A 58 -62.50 -27.28 0.34
N LYS A 59 -62.77 -27.23 1.65
CA LYS A 59 -61.74 -27.09 2.69
C LYS A 59 -61.00 -28.41 2.92
N GLY A 60 -59.69 -28.34 3.09
CA GLY A 60 -58.85 -29.44 3.55
C GLY A 60 -58.14 -29.12 4.87
N THR A 61 -57.23 -30.00 5.26
CA THR A 61 -56.29 -29.77 6.35
C THR A 61 -54.93 -29.43 5.77
N GLY A 62 -54.40 -28.26 6.11
CA GLY A 62 -53.12 -27.72 5.68
C GLY A 62 -51.91 -28.43 6.26
N ILE A 63 -50.73 -27.98 5.82
CA ILE A 63 -49.44 -28.61 6.14
C ILE A 63 -49.12 -28.60 7.64
N ASP A 64 -49.52 -27.55 8.35
CA ASP A 64 -49.31 -27.35 9.78
C ASP A 64 -50.58 -27.66 10.61
N GLY A 65 -51.61 -28.23 9.97
CA GLY A 65 -52.92 -28.50 10.57
C GLY A 65 -53.93 -27.37 10.40
N SER A 66 -53.59 -26.30 9.68
CA SER A 66 -54.50 -25.19 9.34
C SER A 66 -55.50 -25.55 8.23
N THR A 67 -56.13 -24.58 7.58
CA THR A 67 -57.08 -24.82 6.48
C THR A 67 -56.38 -24.76 5.12
N SER A 68 -56.47 -25.82 4.31
CA SER A 68 -56.03 -25.78 2.90
C SER A 68 -57.19 -25.72 1.92
N VAL A 69 -56.88 -25.51 0.64
CA VAL A 69 -57.85 -25.69 -0.46
C VAL A 69 -57.70 -27.07 -1.10
N VAL A 70 -58.83 -27.75 -1.31
CA VAL A 70 -58.91 -29.05 -1.99
C VAL A 70 -59.70 -28.87 -3.29
N LEU A 71 -59.04 -29.15 -4.41
CA LEU A 71 -59.56 -29.06 -5.76
C LEU A 71 -59.81 -30.45 -6.30
N THR A 72 -61.07 -30.84 -6.54
CA THR A 72 -61.42 -32.17 -7.06
C THR A 72 -62.13 -32.05 -8.40
N ASN A 73 -61.53 -32.55 -9.48
CA ASN A 73 -62.15 -32.56 -10.80
C ASN A 73 -63.52 -33.27 -10.75
N GLN A 74 -64.53 -32.73 -11.42
CA GLN A 74 -65.88 -33.30 -11.39
C GLN A 74 -66.40 -33.59 -12.79
N LYS A 75 -67.53 -34.32 -12.85
CA LYS A 75 -68.31 -34.55 -14.07
C LYS A 75 -69.73 -34.02 -13.90
N PRO A 76 -69.94 -32.69 -13.84
CA PRO A 76 -71.26 -32.11 -13.62
C PRO A 76 -72.25 -32.53 -14.70
N GLY A 77 -73.44 -32.96 -14.28
CA GLY A 77 -74.54 -33.42 -15.13
C GLY A 77 -75.29 -34.63 -14.56
N VAL A 78 -76.13 -35.27 -15.38
CA VAL A 78 -76.91 -36.48 -14.99
C VAL A 78 -76.82 -37.54 -16.08
N GLY A 79 -76.38 -38.76 -15.72
CA GLY A 79 -76.28 -39.88 -16.66
C GLY A 79 -75.38 -39.57 -17.86
N SER A 80 -75.89 -39.78 -19.08
CA SER A 80 -75.17 -39.43 -20.32
C SER A 80 -75.13 -37.93 -20.65
N LEU A 81 -75.80 -37.10 -19.84
CA LEU A 81 -75.83 -35.64 -19.98
C LEU A 81 -74.87 -35.00 -18.98
N ALA A 82 -73.59 -35.37 -19.05
CA ALA A 82 -72.54 -34.89 -18.16
C ALA A 82 -71.18 -34.87 -18.87
N ALA A 83 -70.34 -33.88 -18.58
CA ALA A 83 -69.00 -33.77 -19.15
C ALA A 83 -67.96 -33.46 -18.05
N PRO A 84 -66.72 -33.97 -18.17
CA PRO A 84 -65.64 -33.60 -17.28
C PRO A 84 -65.43 -32.09 -17.25
N ALA A 85 -65.12 -31.55 -16.06
CA ALA A 85 -64.87 -30.14 -15.82
C ALA A 85 -63.75 -29.98 -14.77
N PRO A 86 -62.89 -28.95 -14.92
CA PRO A 86 -61.72 -28.79 -14.07
C PRO A 86 -62.09 -28.20 -12.70
N ALA A 87 -61.45 -28.68 -11.65
CA ALA A 87 -61.40 -27.98 -10.37
C ALA A 87 -60.25 -26.98 -10.37
N PHE A 88 -60.56 -25.72 -10.09
CA PHE A 88 -59.56 -24.66 -9.97
C PHE A 88 -60.01 -23.54 -9.03
N VAL A 89 -59.03 -22.77 -8.55
CA VAL A 89 -59.22 -21.46 -7.91
C VAL A 89 -58.43 -20.41 -8.66
N THR A 90 -58.94 -19.18 -8.70
CA THR A 90 -58.39 -18.05 -9.45
C THR A 90 -58.70 -16.70 -8.80
N PHE A 91 -57.90 -15.65 -9.02
CA PHE A 91 -58.28 -14.28 -8.62
C PHE A 91 -59.22 -13.62 -9.63
N ALA A 92 -59.20 -14.09 -10.89
CA ALA A 92 -60.08 -13.64 -11.95
C ALA A 92 -61.54 -14.15 -11.77
N THR A 93 -62.45 -13.69 -12.63
CA THR A 93 -63.85 -14.15 -12.63
C THR A 93 -64.01 -15.39 -13.52
N PRO A 94 -64.54 -16.51 -12.99
CA PRO A 94 -64.85 -17.67 -13.82
C PRO A 94 -65.95 -17.36 -14.85
N TRP A 95 -65.82 -17.93 -16.04
CA TRP A 95 -66.87 -17.94 -17.06
C TRP A 95 -67.11 -19.35 -17.59
N ILE A 96 -68.32 -19.60 -18.07
CA ILE A 96 -68.73 -20.89 -18.62
C ILE A 96 -69.66 -20.64 -19.81
N PHE A 97 -69.52 -21.50 -20.81
CA PHE A 97 -70.53 -21.74 -21.84
C PHE A 97 -71.20 -23.09 -21.60
N ALA A 98 -72.49 -23.08 -21.27
CA ALA A 98 -73.35 -24.25 -21.28
C ALA A 98 -74.77 -23.87 -21.76
N ASP A 99 -75.14 -24.30 -22.97
CA ASP A 99 -76.46 -24.05 -23.54
C ASP A 99 -77.51 -25.01 -22.98
N LEU A 100 -78.12 -24.63 -21.85
CA LEU A 100 -79.13 -25.43 -21.14
C LEU A 100 -80.44 -25.59 -21.93
N ALA A 101 -80.65 -24.84 -23.02
CA ALA A 101 -81.80 -25.07 -23.90
C ALA A 101 -81.58 -26.29 -24.81
N LYS A 102 -80.35 -26.80 -24.93
CA LYS A 102 -79.96 -27.91 -25.81
C LYS A 102 -79.34 -29.06 -25.00
N LEU A 103 -80.14 -29.75 -24.18
CA LEU A 103 -79.68 -30.84 -23.31
C LEU A 103 -79.53 -32.19 -24.05
N ASN A 104 -78.41 -32.37 -24.74
CA ASN A 104 -77.97 -33.66 -25.27
C ASN A 104 -76.44 -33.81 -25.21
N ALA A 105 -75.92 -35.03 -25.32
CA ALA A 105 -74.49 -35.32 -25.18
C ALA A 105 -73.60 -34.54 -26.16
N ALA A 106 -74.03 -34.36 -27.42
CA ALA A 106 -73.25 -33.64 -28.43
C ALA A 106 -73.19 -32.13 -28.16
N ALA A 107 -74.28 -31.54 -27.64
CA ALA A 107 -74.28 -30.14 -27.23
C ALA A 107 -73.47 -29.91 -25.94
N ILE A 108 -73.53 -30.84 -24.98
CA ILE A 108 -72.76 -30.77 -23.73
C ILE A 108 -71.25 -30.87 -24.00
N ALA A 109 -70.84 -31.66 -24.99
CA ALA A 109 -69.44 -31.74 -25.44
C ALA A 109 -68.92 -30.40 -26.00
N MET A 110 -69.79 -29.48 -26.40
CA MET A 110 -69.44 -28.13 -26.84
C MET A 110 -69.31 -27.13 -25.67
N GLY A 111 -69.47 -27.57 -24.43
CA GLY A 111 -69.28 -26.70 -23.27
C GLY A 111 -67.85 -26.17 -23.19
N ASP A 112 -67.71 -24.95 -22.69
CA ASP A 112 -66.41 -24.28 -22.53
C ASP A 112 -66.38 -23.49 -21.22
N GLY A 113 -65.19 -23.03 -20.81
CA GLY A 113 -65.03 -22.21 -19.62
C GLY A 113 -63.58 -21.87 -19.30
N GLY A 114 -63.39 -20.91 -18.42
CA GLY A 114 -62.07 -20.42 -18.01
C GLY A 114 -62.23 -19.26 -17.04
N ALA A 115 -61.25 -18.37 -17.02
CA ALA A 115 -61.28 -17.15 -16.25
C ALA A 115 -61.08 -15.90 -17.13
N TYR A 116 -61.67 -14.78 -16.72
CA TYR A 116 -61.47 -13.47 -17.35
C TYR A 116 -61.31 -12.37 -16.29
N GLY A 117 -60.56 -11.33 -16.63
CA GLY A 117 -60.14 -10.31 -15.68
C GLY A 117 -58.96 -10.77 -14.81
N GLY A 118 -58.81 -10.15 -13.65
CA GLY A 118 -57.78 -10.44 -12.66
C GLY A 118 -57.82 -9.43 -11.53
N MET A 119 -56.70 -9.23 -10.86
CA MET A 119 -56.56 -8.23 -9.81
C MET A 119 -55.48 -7.21 -10.15
N GLU A 120 -55.69 -5.96 -9.70
CA GLU A 120 -54.71 -4.89 -9.82
C GLU A 120 -53.43 -5.26 -9.07
N PHE A 121 -52.28 -5.08 -9.74
CA PHE A 121 -50.98 -5.51 -9.23
C PHE A 121 -49.84 -4.82 -9.97
N THR A 122 -48.93 -4.18 -9.24
CA THR A 122 -47.83 -3.37 -9.82
C THR A 122 -46.43 -3.85 -9.43
N TYR A 123 -46.33 -5.03 -8.81
CA TYR A 123 -45.07 -5.63 -8.37
C TYR A 123 -44.55 -6.66 -9.38
N ARG A 124 -43.31 -7.10 -9.17
CA ARG A 124 -42.50 -7.96 -10.02
C ARG A 124 -41.88 -9.08 -9.18
N PRO A 125 -42.68 -10.07 -8.78
CA PRO A 125 -42.20 -11.23 -8.05
C PRO A 125 -41.30 -12.12 -8.93
N ASP A 126 -40.34 -12.78 -8.29
CA ASP A 126 -39.36 -13.62 -8.96
C ASP A 126 -39.88 -15.05 -9.18
N ALA A 127 -40.67 -15.55 -8.23
CA ALA A 127 -41.25 -16.88 -8.28
C ALA A 127 -42.59 -16.94 -7.53
N ILE A 128 -43.38 -17.98 -7.79
CA ILE A 128 -44.51 -18.40 -6.94
C ILE A 128 -44.10 -19.69 -6.22
N THR A 129 -44.34 -19.77 -4.92
CA THR A 129 -44.13 -20.98 -4.11
C THR A 129 -45.42 -21.37 -3.39
N GLY A 130 -45.53 -22.62 -2.99
CA GLY A 130 -46.57 -23.14 -2.12
C GLY A 130 -46.37 -24.62 -1.84
N TYR A 131 -47.17 -25.17 -0.93
CA TYR A 131 -47.16 -26.59 -0.61
C TYR A 131 -48.31 -27.29 -1.32
N PHE A 132 -48.03 -28.48 -1.89
CA PHE A 132 -49.01 -29.21 -2.69
C PHE A 132 -49.06 -30.70 -2.33
N LYS A 133 -50.25 -31.29 -2.45
CA LYS A 133 -50.49 -32.73 -2.51
C LYS A 133 -51.34 -33.06 -3.72
N ARG A 134 -51.17 -34.26 -4.27
CA ARG A 134 -51.86 -34.66 -5.50
C ARG A 134 -52.23 -36.13 -5.49
N ASP A 135 -53.51 -36.41 -5.73
CA ASP A 135 -54.03 -37.75 -6.02
C ASP A 135 -54.53 -37.79 -7.47
N ASN A 136 -53.85 -38.57 -8.30
CA ASN A 136 -54.24 -38.83 -9.68
C ASN A 136 -54.62 -40.29 -9.94
N SER A 137 -55.05 -41.02 -8.90
CA SER A 137 -55.40 -42.44 -8.98
C SER A 137 -56.64 -42.73 -9.85
N ALA A 138 -57.47 -41.72 -10.12
CA ALA A 138 -58.61 -41.85 -11.03
C ALA A 138 -58.19 -41.92 -12.52
N GLY A 139 -56.97 -41.48 -12.86
CA GLY A 139 -56.39 -41.61 -14.19
C GLY A 139 -55.29 -40.58 -14.48
N ALA A 140 -54.49 -40.86 -15.51
CA ALA A 140 -53.38 -40.00 -15.91
C ALA A 140 -53.87 -38.67 -16.49
N GLU A 141 -53.43 -37.59 -15.87
CA GLU A 141 -53.69 -36.18 -16.18
C GLU A 141 -52.56 -35.38 -15.51
N ASN A 142 -52.37 -34.11 -15.87
CA ASN A 142 -51.47 -33.18 -15.17
C ASN A 142 -52.29 -32.08 -14.48
N ALA A 143 -51.86 -31.67 -13.28
CA ALA A 143 -52.39 -30.49 -12.60
C ALA A 143 -51.51 -29.27 -12.93
N HIS A 144 -51.99 -28.05 -12.68
CA HIS A 144 -51.27 -26.83 -13.08
C HIS A 144 -51.16 -25.79 -11.95
N ILE A 145 -49.99 -25.13 -11.89
CA ILE A 145 -49.77 -23.85 -11.21
C ILE A 145 -49.52 -22.82 -12.31
N ILE A 146 -50.40 -21.85 -12.45
CA ILE A 146 -50.34 -20.84 -13.50
C ILE A 146 -50.33 -19.47 -12.82
N ALA A 147 -49.38 -18.62 -13.17
CA ALA A 147 -49.37 -17.22 -12.75
C ALA A 147 -48.99 -16.35 -13.95
N TYR A 148 -49.64 -15.19 -14.09
CA TYR A 148 -49.31 -14.26 -15.16
C TYR A 148 -49.60 -12.81 -14.77
N LEU A 149 -48.70 -11.93 -15.23
CA LEU A 149 -48.69 -10.50 -14.97
C LEU A 149 -48.77 -9.77 -16.32
N TRP A 150 -49.62 -8.76 -16.45
CA TRP A 150 -49.78 -8.05 -17.72
C TRP A 150 -50.08 -6.56 -17.54
N ASN A 151 -49.89 -5.82 -18.63
CA ASN A 151 -50.21 -4.41 -18.78
C ASN A 151 -51.29 -4.23 -19.88
N GLY A 152 -52.20 -3.29 -19.68
CA GLY A 152 -53.29 -2.99 -20.60
C GLY A 152 -54.43 -3.99 -20.55
N THR A 153 -55.13 -4.13 -21.68
CA THR A 153 -56.32 -4.99 -21.79
C THR A 153 -56.21 -5.89 -23.01
N TYR A 154 -56.32 -7.20 -22.78
CA TYR A 154 -56.56 -8.16 -23.83
C TYR A 154 -58.06 -8.26 -24.11
N LYS A 155 -58.47 -8.44 -25.37
CA LYS A 155 -59.84 -8.80 -25.73
C LYS A 155 -59.83 -10.07 -26.55
N SER A 156 -60.76 -10.97 -26.26
CA SER A 156 -60.92 -12.18 -27.06
C SER A 156 -62.36 -12.69 -27.02
N ASN A 157 -62.73 -13.39 -28.08
CA ASN A 157 -64.04 -13.98 -28.23
C ASN A 157 -64.10 -15.34 -27.54
N VAL A 158 -65.09 -15.53 -26.68
CA VAL A 158 -65.46 -16.83 -26.11
C VAL A 158 -66.83 -17.26 -26.64
N ARG A 159 -67.08 -18.56 -26.68
CA ARG A 159 -68.33 -19.10 -27.22
C ARG A 159 -69.56 -18.58 -26.45
N SER A 160 -70.58 -18.14 -27.18
CA SER A 160 -71.87 -17.69 -26.61
C SER A 160 -73.09 -18.40 -27.19
N ALA A 161 -72.98 -19.03 -28.36
CA ALA A 161 -74.06 -19.87 -28.90
C ALA A 161 -73.55 -21.00 -29.80
N ILE A 162 -74.35 -22.07 -29.86
CA ILE A 162 -74.18 -23.18 -30.81
C ILE A 162 -75.44 -23.37 -31.65
N SER A 163 -75.25 -23.82 -32.89
CA SER A 163 -76.32 -24.24 -33.80
C SER A 163 -76.08 -25.66 -34.30
N GLY A 164 -77.14 -26.35 -34.73
CA GLY A 164 -77.07 -27.74 -35.19
C GLY A 164 -78.08 -28.66 -34.50
N SER A 165 -77.84 -29.96 -34.60
CA SER A 165 -78.70 -31.01 -34.03
C SER A 165 -77.88 -32.22 -33.61
N SER A 166 -78.46 -33.11 -32.79
CA SER A 166 -77.80 -34.36 -32.36
C SER A 166 -77.34 -35.25 -33.52
N SER A 167 -78.05 -35.25 -34.65
CA SER A 167 -77.73 -36.07 -35.83
C SER A 167 -76.68 -35.44 -36.74
N ALA A 168 -76.59 -34.11 -36.78
CA ALA A 168 -75.71 -33.36 -37.69
C ALA A 168 -74.43 -32.82 -37.00
N GLY A 169 -74.36 -32.94 -35.67
CA GLY A 169 -73.35 -32.26 -34.85
C GLY A 169 -73.75 -30.83 -34.53
N TYR A 170 -73.09 -30.27 -33.52
CA TYR A 170 -73.19 -28.86 -33.15
C TYR A 170 -71.92 -28.13 -33.54
N THR A 171 -72.07 -26.90 -34.01
CA THR A 171 -70.95 -25.98 -34.27
C THR A 171 -71.19 -24.67 -33.51
N GLU A 172 -70.11 -23.96 -33.23
CA GLU A 172 -70.21 -22.59 -32.74
C GLU A 172 -70.96 -21.71 -33.76
N SER A 173 -71.92 -20.93 -33.26
CA SER A 173 -72.74 -20.02 -34.08
C SER A 173 -72.64 -18.56 -33.67
N ALA A 174 -72.16 -18.29 -32.45
CA ALA A 174 -71.87 -16.95 -31.99
C ALA A 174 -70.82 -16.98 -30.86
N THR A 175 -70.12 -15.85 -30.72
CA THR A 175 -69.20 -15.57 -29.63
C THR A 175 -69.64 -14.31 -28.88
N VAL A 176 -69.05 -14.08 -27.71
CA VAL A 176 -69.08 -12.82 -26.97
C VAL A 176 -67.65 -12.43 -26.64
N GLU A 177 -67.33 -11.15 -26.76
CA GLU A 177 -66.01 -10.64 -26.42
C GLU A 177 -65.92 -10.40 -24.91
N LEU A 178 -64.86 -10.92 -24.29
CA LEU A 178 -64.52 -10.67 -22.89
C LEU A 178 -63.13 -10.04 -22.82
N GLU A 179 -62.92 -9.23 -21.79
CA GLU A 179 -61.64 -8.60 -21.48
C GLU A 179 -60.80 -9.51 -20.59
N ASP A 180 -59.49 -9.56 -20.86
CA ASP A 180 -58.47 -10.25 -20.06
C ASP A 180 -58.78 -11.75 -19.83
N VAL A 181 -59.17 -12.45 -20.89
CA VAL A 181 -59.34 -13.91 -20.87
C VAL A 181 -57.99 -14.60 -20.74
N ASP A 182 -57.88 -15.54 -19.79
CA ASP A 182 -56.71 -16.35 -19.49
C ASP A 182 -55.96 -16.88 -20.73
N ARG A 183 -56.68 -17.51 -21.65
CA ARG A 183 -56.13 -18.12 -22.88
C ARG A 183 -55.57 -17.07 -23.85
N ALA A 184 -56.11 -15.86 -23.85
CA ALA A 184 -55.61 -14.79 -24.71
C ALA A 184 -54.30 -14.22 -24.17
N ILE A 185 -54.22 -14.00 -22.85
CA ILE A 185 -53.02 -13.50 -22.18
C ILE A 185 -51.89 -14.54 -22.24
N MET A 186 -52.21 -15.82 -22.00
CA MET A 186 -51.27 -16.94 -22.03
C MET A 186 -50.99 -17.47 -23.46
N GLY A 187 -51.41 -16.74 -24.51
CA GLY A 187 -51.10 -17.07 -25.90
C GLY A 187 -51.70 -18.38 -26.44
N LYS A 188 -52.71 -18.93 -25.77
CA LYS A 188 -53.43 -20.16 -26.19
C LYS A 188 -54.47 -19.87 -27.28
N VAL A 189 -54.91 -18.63 -27.42
CA VAL A 189 -55.76 -18.15 -28.52
C VAL A 189 -55.27 -16.80 -29.04
N THR A 190 -55.60 -16.47 -30.29
CA THR A 190 -55.32 -15.15 -30.85
C THR A 190 -56.33 -14.12 -30.34
N PRO A 191 -55.91 -13.07 -29.62
CA PRO A 191 -56.81 -12.02 -29.18
C PRO A 191 -57.31 -11.14 -30.34
N THR A 192 -58.47 -10.52 -30.15
CA THR A 192 -58.99 -9.44 -31.03
C THR A 192 -58.31 -8.11 -30.73
N GLN A 193 -57.82 -7.93 -29.51
CA GLN A 193 -56.95 -6.83 -29.07
C GLN A 193 -55.92 -7.37 -28.09
N SER A 194 -54.64 -7.07 -28.32
CA SER A 194 -53.56 -7.48 -27.41
C SER A 194 -53.27 -6.43 -26.34
N GLY A 195 -53.04 -6.87 -25.11
CA GLY A 195 -52.26 -6.14 -24.11
C GLY A 195 -50.76 -6.49 -24.23
N LYS A 196 -50.03 -6.37 -23.12
CA LYS A 196 -48.61 -6.79 -23.02
C LYS A 196 -48.41 -7.76 -21.87
N LEU A 197 -47.89 -8.95 -22.16
CA LEU A 197 -47.50 -9.92 -21.14
C LEU A 197 -46.17 -9.47 -20.53
N ILE A 198 -46.10 -9.37 -19.21
CA ILE A 198 -44.88 -8.96 -18.48
C ILE A 198 -44.11 -10.17 -17.99
N ALA A 199 -44.79 -11.08 -17.29
CA ALA A 199 -44.20 -12.32 -16.82
C ALA A 199 -45.25 -13.42 -16.69
N SER A 200 -44.84 -14.68 -16.79
CA SER A 200 -45.74 -15.81 -16.55
C SER A 200 -45.03 -17.09 -16.15
N CYS A 201 -45.78 -18.02 -15.58
CA CYS A 201 -45.45 -19.43 -15.51
C CYS A 201 -46.70 -20.29 -15.76
N ASP A 202 -46.49 -21.49 -16.29
CA ASP A 202 -47.49 -22.55 -16.48
C ASP A 202 -46.77 -23.86 -16.17
N TYR A 203 -46.81 -24.27 -14.90
CA TYR A 203 -46.07 -25.43 -14.40
C TYR A 203 -46.99 -26.63 -14.22
N GLU A 204 -46.62 -27.73 -14.86
CA GLU A 204 -47.35 -29.00 -14.77
C GLU A 204 -46.88 -29.83 -13.56
N ILE A 205 -47.81 -30.12 -12.65
CA ILE A 205 -47.62 -31.09 -11.59
C ILE A 205 -47.99 -32.47 -12.15
N THR A 206 -46.97 -33.32 -12.35
CA THR A 206 -47.11 -34.67 -12.90
C THR A 206 -47.07 -35.73 -11.78
N GLY A 207 -47.76 -36.86 -11.98
CA GLY A 207 -47.80 -37.95 -10.99
C GLY A 207 -48.51 -37.63 -9.67
N ALA A 208 -48.46 -38.55 -8.71
CA ALA A 208 -49.02 -38.37 -7.38
C ALA A 208 -48.00 -37.72 -6.43
N ILE A 209 -48.47 -36.90 -5.51
CA ILE A 209 -47.70 -36.28 -4.42
C ILE A 209 -48.41 -36.63 -3.11
N ASN A 210 -47.85 -37.61 -2.39
CA ASN A 210 -48.51 -38.20 -1.22
C ASN A 210 -48.35 -37.36 0.06
N GLU A 211 -47.26 -36.60 0.16
CA GLU A 211 -46.94 -35.74 1.30
C GLU A 211 -46.85 -34.29 0.84
N TRP A 212 -47.17 -33.34 1.73
CA TRP A 212 -47.04 -31.92 1.43
C TRP A 212 -45.62 -31.60 0.96
N THR A 213 -45.52 -31.16 -0.30
CA THR A 213 -44.24 -30.86 -0.96
C THR A 213 -44.24 -29.41 -1.38
N GLU A 214 -43.20 -28.67 -1.00
CA GLU A 214 -43.00 -27.30 -1.49
C GLU A 214 -42.64 -27.32 -2.98
N ILE A 215 -43.32 -26.51 -3.79
CA ILE A 215 -43.05 -26.34 -5.21
C ILE A 215 -42.84 -24.84 -5.46
N THR A 216 -41.63 -24.49 -5.87
CA THR A 216 -41.27 -23.12 -6.29
C THR A 216 -41.13 -23.07 -7.80
N VAL A 217 -41.86 -22.15 -8.43
CA VAL A 217 -41.90 -21.97 -9.89
C VAL A 217 -41.45 -20.55 -10.24
N PRO A 218 -40.32 -20.37 -10.94
CA PRO A 218 -39.87 -19.04 -11.35
C PRO A 218 -40.79 -18.44 -12.40
N LEU A 219 -41.10 -17.15 -12.27
CA LEU A 219 -41.81 -16.40 -13.30
C LEU A 219 -40.84 -16.05 -14.43
N GLN A 220 -41.23 -16.39 -15.66
CA GLN A 220 -40.46 -16.03 -16.85
C GLN A 220 -40.88 -14.63 -17.32
N TYR A 221 -39.96 -13.67 -17.21
CA TYR A 221 -40.18 -12.32 -17.70
C TYR A 221 -39.96 -12.23 -19.21
N VAL A 222 -40.82 -11.48 -19.88
CA VAL A 222 -40.70 -11.21 -21.31
C VAL A 222 -39.62 -10.16 -21.53
N GLU A 223 -38.52 -10.52 -22.22
CA GLU A 223 -37.34 -9.66 -22.40
C GLU A 223 -37.67 -8.27 -22.95
N GLU A 224 -38.53 -8.19 -23.97
CA GLU A 224 -38.94 -6.93 -24.60
C GLU A 224 -39.72 -5.99 -23.68
N ASN A 225 -40.28 -6.52 -22.57
CA ASN A 225 -41.14 -5.78 -21.65
C ASN A 225 -40.49 -5.59 -20.26
N LEU A 226 -39.18 -5.85 -20.09
CA LEU A 226 -38.49 -5.80 -18.78
C LEU A 226 -38.52 -4.42 -18.10
N SER A 227 -38.70 -3.33 -18.84
CA SER A 227 -38.80 -1.97 -18.30
C SER A 227 -40.22 -1.59 -17.86
N GLU A 228 -41.22 -2.41 -18.15
CA GLU A 228 -42.61 -2.13 -17.82
C GLU A 228 -43.01 -2.74 -16.48
N LEU A 229 -43.84 -2.01 -15.73
CA LEU A 229 -44.50 -2.55 -14.54
C LEU A 229 -45.79 -3.25 -14.97
N PRO A 230 -46.16 -4.38 -14.32
CA PRO A 230 -47.50 -4.91 -14.44
C PRO A 230 -48.57 -3.89 -14.00
N GLU A 231 -49.76 -4.00 -14.57
CA GLU A 231 -50.97 -3.34 -14.06
C GLU A 231 -51.87 -4.35 -13.35
N LYS A 232 -51.86 -5.61 -13.81
CA LYS A 232 -52.75 -6.68 -13.33
C LYS A 232 -52.02 -8.01 -13.21
N MET A 233 -52.56 -8.88 -12.37
CA MET A 233 -52.13 -10.26 -12.25
C MET A 233 -53.30 -11.23 -12.09
N ASN A 234 -53.01 -12.50 -12.34
CA ASN A 234 -53.86 -13.60 -11.94
C ASN A 234 -53.01 -14.84 -11.61
N VAL A 235 -53.54 -15.68 -10.73
CA VAL A 235 -53.00 -16.99 -10.38
C VAL A 235 -54.12 -18.00 -10.55
N ILE A 236 -53.83 -19.15 -11.16
CA ILE A 236 -54.76 -20.27 -11.30
C ILE A 236 -54.07 -21.52 -10.76
N LEU A 237 -54.69 -22.14 -9.76
CA LEU A 237 -54.32 -23.48 -9.29
C LEU A 237 -55.36 -24.45 -9.81
N SER A 238 -54.97 -25.48 -10.56
CA SER A 238 -55.92 -26.44 -11.13
C SER A 238 -55.51 -27.88 -10.88
N SER A 239 -56.47 -28.72 -10.48
CA SER A 239 -56.28 -30.17 -10.38
C SER A 239 -56.25 -30.86 -11.74
N ALA A 240 -56.65 -30.16 -12.80
CA ALA A 240 -56.86 -30.69 -14.14
C ALA A 240 -55.83 -30.19 -15.15
N ASP A 241 -55.82 -30.80 -16.34
CA ASP A 241 -55.30 -30.15 -17.54
C ASP A 241 -56.21 -28.95 -17.84
N TYR A 242 -55.73 -27.77 -17.43
CA TYR A 242 -56.54 -26.55 -17.45
C TYR A 242 -56.90 -26.13 -18.88
N TRP A 243 -56.02 -26.40 -19.83
CA TRP A 243 -56.12 -25.90 -21.19
C TRP A 243 -56.89 -26.85 -22.11
N THR A 244 -56.86 -28.16 -21.84
CA THR A 244 -57.37 -29.19 -22.75
C THR A 244 -58.46 -30.03 -22.10
N ARG A 245 -59.73 -29.62 -22.29
CA ARG A 245 -60.90 -30.28 -21.68
C ARG A 245 -60.97 -31.80 -21.92
N SER A 246 -60.58 -32.29 -23.10
CA SER A 246 -60.65 -33.71 -23.43
C SER A 246 -59.74 -34.58 -22.57
N ASN A 247 -58.73 -33.98 -21.93
CA ASN A 247 -57.80 -34.67 -21.06
C ASN A 247 -58.30 -34.74 -19.61
N ILE A 248 -59.40 -34.07 -19.29
CA ILE A 248 -59.84 -33.94 -17.89
C ILE A 248 -60.37 -35.26 -17.34
N ILE A 249 -59.78 -35.69 -16.21
CA ILE A 249 -60.16 -36.91 -15.51
C ILE A 249 -60.91 -36.56 -14.22
N PRO A 250 -62.22 -36.90 -14.12
CA PRO A 250 -62.98 -36.68 -12.90
C PRO A 250 -62.40 -37.45 -11.71
N ASN A 251 -62.47 -36.83 -10.53
CA ASN A 251 -61.97 -37.29 -9.23
C ASN A 251 -60.45 -37.26 -9.04
N ASN A 252 -59.68 -36.71 -9.97
CA ASN A 252 -58.32 -36.26 -9.65
C ASN A 252 -58.38 -35.08 -8.67
N ILE A 253 -57.42 -35.03 -7.74
CA ILE A 253 -57.39 -34.08 -6.62
C ILE A 253 -56.04 -33.35 -6.58
N LEU A 254 -56.08 -32.04 -6.39
CA LEU A 254 -54.95 -31.22 -5.99
C LEU A 254 -55.30 -30.50 -4.69
N GLU A 255 -54.46 -30.64 -3.68
CA GLU A 255 -54.53 -29.84 -2.45
C GLU A 255 -53.40 -28.82 -2.49
N ALA A 256 -53.68 -27.58 -2.08
CA ALA A 256 -52.71 -26.49 -2.06
C ALA A 256 -52.80 -25.71 -0.75
N ASP A 257 -51.64 -25.25 -0.28
CA ASP A 257 -51.50 -24.48 0.95
C ASP A 257 -50.33 -23.50 0.89
N ASN A 258 -50.39 -22.41 1.65
CA ASN A 258 -49.37 -21.38 1.77
C ASN A 258 -48.80 -20.87 0.43
N VAL A 259 -49.68 -20.59 -0.53
CA VAL A 259 -49.29 -20.16 -1.88
C VAL A 259 -48.99 -18.66 -1.87
N LYS A 260 -47.76 -18.29 -2.21
CA LYS A 260 -47.24 -16.92 -2.14
C LYS A 260 -46.24 -16.61 -3.25
N PHE A 261 -46.06 -15.33 -3.55
CA PHE A 261 -44.94 -14.85 -4.36
C PHE A 261 -43.66 -14.68 -3.52
N LEU A 262 -42.51 -14.92 -4.15
CA LEU A 262 -41.16 -14.70 -3.62
C LEU A 262 -40.49 -13.50 -4.28
N TYR A 263 -39.65 -12.81 -3.52
CA TYR A 263 -38.93 -11.60 -3.93
C TYR A 263 -37.46 -11.70 -3.50
N TYR A 264 -36.58 -12.05 -4.43
CA TYR A 264 -35.16 -12.30 -4.13
C TYR A 264 -34.41 -11.01 -3.82
N SER A 265 -33.61 -11.02 -2.76
CA SER A 265 -32.83 -9.86 -2.32
C SER A 265 -31.32 -10.12 -2.39
N GLN A 266 -30.88 -11.09 -3.19
CA GLN A 266 -29.47 -11.40 -3.43
C GLN A 266 -28.92 -10.68 -4.68
N LEU A 267 -27.60 -10.66 -4.84
CA LEU A 267 -26.93 -10.23 -6.07
C LEU A 267 -26.82 -11.39 -7.05
N GLU A 268 -27.04 -11.11 -8.32
CA GLU A 268 -26.70 -12.00 -9.43
C GLU A 268 -25.23 -11.83 -9.83
N SER A 269 -24.69 -10.61 -9.74
CA SER A 269 -23.28 -10.34 -10.01
C SER A 269 -22.78 -9.09 -9.31
N LEU A 270 -21.46 -9.04 -9.09
CA LEU A 270 -20.73 -7.91 -8.55
C LEU A 270 -19.45 -7.68 -9.36
N SER A 271 -19.23 -6.44 -9.79
CA SER A 271 -18.00 -6.00 -10.48
C SER A 271 -17.48 -4.69 -9.90
N ILE A 272 -16.16 -4.53 -9.90
CA ILE A 272 -15.43 -3.37 -9.37
C ILE A 272 -14.60 -2.80 -10.52
N ASP A 273 -14.79 -1.52 -10.84
CA ASP A 273 -14.22 -0.82 -12.00
C ASP A 273 -14.42 -1.60 -13.32
N GLY A 274 -15.59 -2.24 -13.46
CA GLY A 274 -15.95 -3.05 -14.62
C GLY A 274 -15.32 -4.45 -14.65
N VAL A 275 -14.51 -4.82 -13.65
CA VAL A 275 -13.91 -6.16 -13.53
C VAL A 275 -14.79 -7.02 -12.61
N PRO A 276 -15.27 -8.20 -13.06
CA PRO A 276 -16.04 -9.11 -12.21
C PRO A 276 -15.25 -9.53 -10.96
N LEU A 277 -15.92 -9.54 -9.81
CA LEU A 277 -15.31 -10.00 -8.56
C LEU A 277 -14.99 -11.49 -8.67
N THR A 278 -13.70 -11.83 -8.55
CA THR A 278 -13.23 -13.22 -8.66
C THR A 278 -13.79 -14.05 -7.51
N GLY A 279 -14.36 -15.22 -7.83
CA GLY A 279 -14.93 -16.13 -6.83
C GLY A 279 -16.27 -15.68 -6.24
N PHE A 280 -16.94 -14.71 -6.85
CA PHE A 280 -18.28 -14.29 -6.42
C PHE A 280 -19.27 -15.48 -6.39
N ASP A 281 -19.95 -15.62 -5.27
CA ASP A 281 -21.06 -16.55 -5.04
C ASP A 281 -22.20 -15.81 -4.34
N LYS A 282 -23.43 -15.97 -4.84
CA LYS A 282 -24.58 -15.21 -4.34
C LYS A 282 -24.97 -15.50 -2.89
N ASN A 283 -24.48 -16.61 -2.32
CA ASN A 283 -24.71 -16.97 -0.92
C ASN A 283 -23.49 -16.63 -0.04
N THR A 284 -22.48 -15.97 -0.60
CA THR A 284 -21.31 -15.46 0.12
C THR A 284 -21.41 -13.95 0.27
N TYR A 285 -21.49 -13.49 1.52
CA TYR A 285 -21.77 -12.09 1.86
C TYR A 285 -20.54 -11.29 2.31
N ASN A 286 -19.39 -11.93 2.49
CA ASN A 286 -18.16 -11.27 2.92
C ASN A 286 -17.01 -11.70 2.02
N TYR A 287 -16.28 -10.72 1.48
CA TYR A 287 -15.13 -10.91 0.61
C TYR A 287 -13.96 -10.12 1.17
N VAL A 288 -12.76 -10.69 1.06
CA VAL A 288 -11.50 -10.00 1.33
C VAL A 288 -10.74 -9.90 0.02
N VAL A 289 -10.31 -8.70 -0.34
CA VAL A 289 -9.62 -8.40 -1.61
C VAL A 289 -8.41 -7.52 -1.37
N THR A 290 -7.46 -7.59 -2.29
CA THR A 290 -6.29 -6.70 -2.36
C THR A 290 -6.55 -5.55 -3.33
N GLY A 291 -5.86 -4.42 -3.16
CA GLY A 291 -5.92 -3.27 -4.06
C GLY A 291 -6.45 -2.02 -3.37
N THR A 292 -6.77 -1.00 -4.17
CA THR A 292 -7.28 0.28 -3.66
C THR A 292 -8.78 0.23 -3.45
N CYS A 293 -9.25 0.54 -2.23
CA CYS A 293 -10.69 0.65 -1.98
C CYS A 293 -11.30 1.79 -2.82
N PRO A 294 -12.39 1.53 -3.56
CA PRO A 294 -13.14 2.53 -4.30
C PRO A 294 -13.58 3.68 -3.41
N THR A 295 -13.66 4.87 -4.00
CA THR A 295 -14.10 6.09 -3.29
C THR A 295 -15.49 6.54 -3.72
N ASP A 296 -15.96 6.06 -4.89
CA ASP A 296 -17.24 6.42 -5.47
C ASP A 296 -18.06 5.15 -5.81
N ALA A 297 -19.36 5.17 -5.48
CA ALA A 297 -20.27 4.05 -5.75
C ALA A 297 -20.41 3.74 -7.25
N SER A 298 -20.15 4.69 -8.15
CA SER A 298 -20.17 4.49 -9.61
C SER A 298 -19.08 3.54 -10.12
N GLN A 299 -18.05 3.29 -9.32
CA GLN A 299 -17.03 2.27 -9.59
C GLN A 299 -17.56 0.85 -9.36
N ILE A 300 -18.68 0.69 -8.66
CA ILE A 300 -19.25 -0.61 -8.32
C ILE A 300 -20.47 -0.86 -9.20
N THR A 301 -20.45 -1.99 -9.91
CA THR A 301 -21.63 -2.51 -10.61
C THR A 301 -22.15 -3.71 -9.84
N ALA A 302 -23.27 -3.52 -9.14
CA ALA A 302 -23.96 -4.57 -8.39
C ALA A 302 -25.31 -4.85 -9.06
N VAL A 303 -25.49 -6.04 -9.61
CA VAL A 303 -26.73 -6.42 -10.31
C VAL A 303 -27.55 -7.32 -9.39
N PRO A 304 -28.75 -6.90 -8.97
CA PRO A 304 -29.61 -7.75 -8.14
C PRO A 304 -30.22 -8.90 -8.96
N ASP A 305 -30.42 -10.05 -8.32
CA ASP A 305 -31.13 -11.21 -8.90
C ASP A 305 -32.64 -10.91 -8.99
N GLY A 306 -33.18 -10.25 -7.95
CA GLY A 306 -34.60 -9.91 -7.83
C GLY A 306 -35.08 -8.84 -8.82
N LYS A 307 -36.23 -9.07 -9.48
CA LYS A 307 -36.79 -8.17 -10.51
C LYS A 307 -37.39 -6.87 -9.97
N ASN A 308 -37.65 -6.81 -8.67
CA ASN A 308 -38.06 -5.60 -7.96
C ASN A 308 -36.98 -5.02 -7.04
N ALA A 309 -35.85 -5.71 -6.90
CA ALA A 309 -34.84 -5.37 -5.92
C ALA A 309 -34.07 -4.09 -6.32
N THR A 310 -33.59 -3.38 -5.31
CA THR A 310 -32.74 -2.21 -5.44
C THR A 310 -31.44 -2.42 -4.70
N THR A 311 -30.39 -1.74 -5.14
CA THR A 311 -29.06 -1.81 -4.54
C THR A 311 -28.67 -0.45 -3.97
N GLN A 312 -28.19 -0.44 -2.73
CA GLN A 312 -27.52 0.70 -2.12
C GLN A 312 -26.06 0.34 -1.92
N ILE A 313 -25.14 1.23 -2.33
CA ILE A 313 -23.70 1.01 -2.27
C ILE A 313 -23.10 2.12 -1.42
N GLU A 314 -22.26 1.74 -0.46
CA GLU A 314 -21.53 2.63 0.42
C GLU A 314 -20.04 2.25 0.38
N CYS A 315 -19.21 3.21 -0.03
CA CYS A 315 -17.75 3.05 -0.05
C CYS A 315 -17.16 3.83 1.12
N ASP A 316 -16.41 3.15 1.98
CA ASP A 316 -15.67 3.74 3.08
C ASP A 316 -14.16 3.45 2.88
N PRO A 317 -13.43 4.33 2.19
CA PRO A 317 -12.00 4.15 1.96
C PRO A 317 -11.16 4.29 3.24
N VAL A 318 -11.71 4.87 4.32
CA VAL A 318 -11.02 4.97 5.62
C VAL A 318 -11.07 3.62 6.34
N ALA A 319 -12.25 2.98 6.36
CA ALA A 319 -12.41 1.62 6.87
C ALA A 319 -11.96 0.53 5.88
N GLN A 320 -11.61 0.92 4.64
CA GLN A 320 -11.23 0.03 3.55
C GLN A 320 -12.36 -0.97 3.20
N THR A 321 -13.61 -0.51 3.18
CA THR A 321 -14.78 -1.37 2.94
C THR A 321 -15.72 -0.82 1.88
N VAL A 322 -16.29 -1.71 1.08
CA VAL A 322 -17.48 -1.44 0.27
C VAL A 322 -18.64 -2.29 0.79
N THR A 323 -19.73 -1.64 1.16
CA THR A 323 -20.97 -2.28 1.62
C THR A 323 -22.05 -2.15 0.56
N ILE A 324 -22.57 -3.29 0.09
CA ILE A 324 -23.67 -3.34 -0.88
C ILE A 324 -24.89 -3.95 -0.18
N THR A 325 -25.93 -3.15 0.01
CA THR A 325 -27.21 -3.64 0.54
C THR A 325 -28.20 -3.79 -0.60
N VAL A 326 -28.67 -5.00 -0.83
CA VAL A 326 -29.73 -5.32 -1.78
C VAL A 326 -31.03 -5.47 -1.00
N THR A 327 -32.04 -4.68 -1.36
CA THR A 327 -33.36 -4.72 -0.70
C THR A 327 -34.43 -5.05 -1.73
N ASN A 328 -35.41 -5.86 -1.36
CA ASN A 328 -36.59 -6.13 -2.17
C ASN A 328 -37.87 -5.80 -1.38
N VAL A 329 -38.99 -5.70 -2.08
CA VAL A 329 -40.28 -5.26 -1.52
C VAL A 329 -40.95 -6.32 -0.64
N GLY A 330 -40.56 -7.58 -0.77
CA GLY A 330 -41.13 -8.73 -0.08
C GLY A 330 -40.06 -9.76 0.28
N GLU A 331 -40.51 -10.87 0.84
CA GLU A 331 -39.64 -11.93 1.36
C GLU A 331 -39.18 -12.89 0.26
N ASP A 332 -37.93 -13.36 0.38
CA ASP A 332 -37.41 -14.52 -0.34
C ASP A 332 -37.83 -15.84 0.32
N ALA A 333 -37.23 -16.96 -0.12
CA ALA A 333 -37.55 -18.29 0.39
C ALA A 333 -37.21 -18.46 1.88
N GLU A 334 -36.16 -17.77 2.34
CA GLU A 334 -35.70 -17.77 3.73
C GLU A 334 -36.45 -16.77 4.62
N GLY A 335 -37.33 -15.95 4.06
CA GLY A 335 -38.09 -14.94 4.79
C GLY A 335 -37.37 -13.59 4.92
N ASN A 336 -36.26 -13.37 4.19
CA ASN A 336 -35.52 -12.12 4.23
C ASN A 336 -36.02 -11.14 3.17
N THR A 337 -36.00 -9.85 3.49
CA THR A 337 -36.33 -8.77 2.55
C THR A 337 -35.08 -8.01 2.06
N SER A 338 -33.91 -8.32 2.61
CA SER A 338 -32.64 -7.70 2.26
C SER A 338 -31.44 -8.60 2.54
N HIS A 339 -30.39 -8.46 1.74
CA HIS A 339 -29.06 -9.00 2.04
C HIS A 339 -27.98 -7.93 1.89
N THR A 340 -26.92 -8.04 2.67
CA THR A 340 -25.78 -7.12 2.63
C THR A 340 -24.51 -7.89 2.30
N TYR A 341 -23.78 -7.40 1.30
CA TYR A 341 -22.47 -7.89 0.88
C TYR A 341 -21.40 -6.89 1.33
N ILE A 342 -20.32 -7.38 1.92
CA ILE A 342 -19.20 -6.58 2.39
C ILE A 342 -17.95 -7.03 1.63
N VAL A 343 -17.30 -6.08 0.96
CA VAL A 343 -15.99 -6.26 0.34
C VAL A 343 -14.99 -5.49 1.19
N GLN A 344 -14.18 -6.23 1.96
CA GLN A 344 -13.09 -5.69 2.77
C GLN A 344 -11.81 -5.66 1.94
N TYR A 345 -11.20 -4.50 1.82
CA TYR A 345 -9.86 -4.33 1.28
C TYR A 345 -8.85 -4.54 2.39
N GLU A 346 -7.78 -5.28 2.08
CA GLU A 346 -6.65 -5.43 2.98
C GLU A 346 -5.99 -4.06 3.20
N THR A 347 -5.68 -3.72 4.46
CA THR A 347 -4.94 -2.49 4.76
C THR A 347 -3.56 -2.58 4.11
N PRO A 348 -3.16 -1.58 3.31
CA PRO A 348 -1.86 -1.63 2.65
C PRO A 348 -0.76 -1.67 3.70
N VAL A 349 0.16 -2.63 3.55
CA VAL A 349 1.36 -2.70 4.40
C VAL A 349 2.26 -1.53 4.03
N VAL A 350 2.56 -0.66 4.99
CA VAL A 350 3.48 0.47 4.78
C VAL A 350 4.83 0.13 5.38
N PHE A 351 5.89 0.24 4.57
CA PHE A 351 7.26 0.11 5.03
C PHE A 351 7.85 1.50 5.25
N TYR A 352 8.40 1.73 6.44
CA TYR A 352 8.99 3.01 6.82
C TYR A 352 10.50 2.91 6.84
N TYR A 353 11.15 3.92 6.26
CA TYR A 353 12.59 4.08 6.24
C TYR A 353 12.95 5.40 6.88
N ASN A 354 13.90 5.38 7.81
CA ASN A 354 14.45 6.59 8.38
C ASN A 354 15.84 6.86 7.80
N GLY A 355 16.13 8.10 7.41
CA GLY A 355 17.39 8.42 6.73
C GLY A 355 17.76 9.89 6.69
N LEU A 356 19.02 10.14 6.33
CA LEU A 356 19.56 11.46 6.04
C LEU A 356 19.14 11.88 4.63
N LEU A 357 18.46 13.02 4.57
CA LEU A 357 18.10 13.71 3.35
C LEU A 357 19.10 14.84 3.07
N THR A 358 19.88 14.70 2.00
CA THR A 358 20.82 15.71 1.51
C THR A 358 20.19 16.45 0.34
N ILE A 359 20.00 17.76 0.47
CA ILE A 359 19.37 18.62 -0.53
C ILE A 359 20.46 19.51 -1.13
N ASN A 360 20.88 19.21 -2.36
CA ASN A 360 21.85 20.03 -3.07
C ASN A 360 21.15 21.32 -3.58
N LEU A 361 21.67 22.47 -3.14
CA LEU A 361 21.16 23.80 -3.51
C LEU A 361 22.15 24.62 -4.36
N ASP A 362 23.18 23.96 -4.92
CA ASP A 362 24.23 24.63 -5.70
C ASP A 362 23.65 25.37 -6.92
N ALA A 363 22.61 24.81 -7.54
CA ALA A 363 21.90 25.43 -8.66
C ALA A 363 21.24 26.78 -8.30
N LEU A 364 20.99 27.01 -7.00
CA LEU A 364 20.46 28.26 -6.45
C LEU A 364 21.56 29.16 -5.86
N GLY A 365 22.83 28.74 -5.94
CA GLY A 365 23.96 29.46 -5.33
C GLY A 365 23.91 29.45 -3.80
N MET A 366 23.32 28.42 -3.20
CA MET A 366 23.17 28.24 -1.76
C MET A 366 23.92 27.00 -1.29
N GLU A 367 24.24 26.96 0.01
CA GLU A 367 24.88 25.80 0.64
C GLU A 367 23.95 24.58 0.65
N THR A 368 24.54 23.39 0.52
CA THR A 368 23.81 22.12 0.63
C THR A 368 23.16 22.00 2.02
N SER A 369 21.88 21.62 2.04
CA SER A 369 21.11 21.43 3.26
C SER A 369 21.06 19.95 3.64
N HIS A 370 21.12 19.66 4.93
CA HIS A 370 21.01 18.31 5.47
C HIS A 370 19.86 18.28 6.47
N THR A 371 18.96 17.33 6.34
CA THR A 371 17.88 17.08 7.30
C THR A 371 17.66 15.58 7.39
N TYR A 372 17.12 15.07 8.48
CA TYR A 372 16.64 13.69 8.50
C TYR A 372 15.14 13.65 8.21
N ASN A 373 14.67 12.60 7.55
CA ASN A 373 13.26 12.44 7.20
C ASN A 373 12.85 10.97 7.12
N ILE A 374 11.55 10.71 6.96
CA ILE A 374 10.98 9.39 6.76
C ILE A 374 10.51 9.23 5.30
N VAL A 375 10.87 8.10 4.71
CA VAL A 375 10.33 7.62 3.44
C VAL A 375 9.35 6.49 3.72
N GLU A 376 8.22 6.51 3.04
CA GLU A 376 7.23 5.43 3.02
C GLU A 376 7.28 4.71 1.67
N ILE A 377 7.28 3.39 1.71
CA ILE A 377 7.08 2.53 0.56
C ILE A 377 5.77 1.76 0.78
N ILE A 378 4.82 1.95 -0.12
CA ILE A 378 3.47 1.38 -0.04
C ILE A 378 3.32 0.45 -1.26
N PRO A 379 3.51 -0.88 -1.13
CA PRO A 379 3.38 -1.79 -2.25
C PRO A 379 1.96 -1.77 -2.82
N THR A 380 1.86 -1.63 -4.14
CA THR A 380 0.60 -1.72 -4.90
C THR A 380 0.50 -3.04 -5.65
N SER A 381 1.64 -3.70 -5.90
CA SER A 381 1.75 -5.09 -6.38
C SER A 381 3.11 -5.69 -6.00
N GLU A 382 3.42 -6.90 -6.46
CA GLU A 382 4.77 -7.49 -6.33
C GLU A 382 5.86 -6.69 -7.08
N THR A 383 5.49 -5.88 -8.07
CA THR A 383 6.43 -5.17 -8.95
C THR A 383 6.26 -3.65 -8.93
N THR A 384 5.35 -3.12 -8.12
CA THR A 384 5.06 -1.67 -8.05
C THR A 384 4.75 -1.22 -6.63
N CYS A 385 5.08 0.03 -6.31
CA CYS A 385 4.72 0.70 -5.05
C CYS A 385 4.48 2.20 -5.25
N ASP A 386 3.82 2.82 -4.29
CA ASP A 386 3.86 4.26 -4.13
C ASP A 386 5.03 4.64 -3.20
N PHE A 387 5.81 5.62 -3.62
CA PHE A 387 6.85 6.26 -2.81
C PHE A 387 6.30 7.54 -2.20
N ALA A 388 6.52 7.76 -0.91
CA ALA A 388 6.24 9.05 -0.29
C ALA A 388 7.39 9.54 0.59
N LEU A 389 7.87 10.76 0.33
CA LEU A 389 8.69 11.54 1.25
C LEU A 389 7.77 12.56 1.94
N ARG A 390 7.49 12.35 3.22
CA ARG A 390 6.56 13.19 3.97
C ARG A 390 7.20 14.51 4.39
N ASN A 391 6.40 15.56 4.46
CA ASN A 391 6.77 16.86 5.03
C ASN A 391 8.13 17.39 4.53
N PHE A 392 8.35 17.32 3.22
CA PHE A 392 9.58 17.79 2.60
C PHE A 392 9.82 19.26 2.96
N THR A 393 10.95 19.52 3.60
CA THR A 393 11.34 20.86 4.06
C THR A 393 12.42 21.41 3.13
N PHE A 394 12.15 22.57 2.56
CA PHE A 394 13.02 23.23 1.59
C PHE A 394 13.28 24.67 2.04
N MET A 395 14.55 25.05 2.14
CA MET A 395 14.98 26.37 2.64
C MET A 395 14.34 26.76 3.99
N GLY A 396 14.15 25.78 4.88
CA GLY A 396 13.56 25.97 6.20
C GLY A 396 12.03 26.08 6.24
N LEU A 397 11.35 25.88 5.11
CA LEU A 397 9.89 25.84 5.04
C LEU A 397 9.41 24.43 4.67
N SER A 398 8.43 23.91 5.40
CA SER A 398 7.70 22.72 4.95
C SER A 398 6.92 23.07 3.68
N ILE A 399 7.17 22.32 2.62
CA ILE A 399 6.50 22.46 1.32
C ILE A 399 5.66 21.23 0.96
N GLY A 400 5.34 20.39 1.95
CA GLY A 400 4.40 19.27 1.80
C GLY A 400 5.05 17.96 1.37
N ASP A 401 4.23 17.00 0.97
CA ASP A 401 4.66 15.64 0.68
C ASP A 401 5.05 15.48 -0.79
N ILE A 402 6.15 14.78 -1.05
CA ILE A 402 6.48 14.29 -2.39
C ILE A 402 5.95 12.86 -2.49
N VAL A 403 4.88 12.67 -3.26
CA VAL A 403 4.29 11.35 -3.53
C VAL A 403 4.49 11.01 -5.00
N VAL A 404 5.12 9.87 -5.27
CA VAL A 404 5.33 9.33 -6.61
C VAL A 404 4.60 7.99 -6.70
N PRO A 405 3.46 7.93 -7.42
CA PRO A 405 2.72 6.70 -7.58
C PRO A 405 3.40 5.76 -8.58
N ASP A 406 3.02 4.48 -8.55
CA ASP A 406 3.39 3.47 -9.57
C ASP A 406 4.91 3.34 -9.82
N VAL A 407 5.72 3.52 -8.77
CA VAL A 407 7.17 3.30 -8.81
C VAL A 407 7.42 1.82 -9.08
N VAL A 408 8.18 1.53 -10.12
CA VAL A 408 8.54 0.17 -10.52
C VAL A 408 9.59 -0.38 -9.56
N ILE A 409 9.32 -1.57 -9.04
CA ILE A 409 10.25 -2.36 -8.23
C ILE A 409 10.85 -3.45 -9.10
N SER A 410 12.19 -3.60 -9.06
CA SER A 410 12.84 -4.81 -9.55
C SER A 410 13.77 -5.41 -8.50
N GLU A 411 13.66 -6.71 -8.28
CA GLU A 411 14.41 -7.44 -7.25
C GLU A 411 15.39 -8.43 -7.87
N ASN A 412 16.62 -8.46 -7.35
CA ASN A 412 17.65 -9.42 -7.73
C ASN A 412 18.51 -9.79 -6.51
N ASN A 413 18.58 -11.10 -6.20
CA ASN A 413 19.33 -11.63 -5.04
C ASN A 413 19.04 -10.92 -3.70
N GLY A 414 17.80 -10.52 -3.46
CA GLY A 414 17.38 -9.83 -2.23
C GLY A 414 17.66 -8.33 -2.18
N SER A 415 18.22 -7.74 -3.25
CA SER A 415 18.31 -6.29 -3.40
C SER A 415 17.22 -5.79 -4.35
N LYS A 416 16.52 -4.72 -3.95
CA LYS A 416 15.47 -4.08 -4.74
C LYS A 416 16.00 -2.80 -5.36
N THR A 417 15.45 -2.44 -6.50
CA THR A 417 15.63 -1.14 -7.15
C THR A 417 14.29 -0.49 -7.44
N TYR A 418 14.27 0.83 -7.36
CA TYR A 418 13.08 1.65 -7.47
C TYR A 418 13.26 2.62 -8.65
N ASN A 419 12.23 2.76 -9.48
CA ASN A 419 12.23 3.73 -10.59
C ASN A 419 10.81 4.23 -10.88
N GLY A 420 10.58 5.53 -10.69
CA GLY A 420 9.30 6.14 -10.98
C GLY A 420 9.38 7.65 -11.17
N SER A 421 8.30 8.25 -11.64
CA SER A 421 8.21 9.67 -11.90
C SER A 421 6.78 10.18 -11.79
N VAL A 422 6.63 11.42 -11.34
CA VAL A 422 5.37 12.15 -11.35
C VAL A 422 5.57 13.51 -11.99
N GLU A 423 4.66 13.89 -12.88
CA GLU A 423 4.68 15.18 -13.56
C GLU A 423 3.66 16.16 -12.96
N ASN A 424 3.96 17.45 -13.04
CA ASN A 424 3.09 18.54 -12.57
C ASN A 424 2.71 18.43 -11.08
N LEU A 425 3.63 17.96 -10.25
CA LEU A 425 3.48 17.94 -8.80
C LEU A 425 3.61 19.36 -8.26
N ILE A 426 2.58 19.82 -7.54
CA ILE A 426 2.60 21.13 -6.88
C ILE A 426 2.92 20.94 -5.41
N LEU A 427 4.05 21.51 -4.98
CA LEU A 427 4.51 21.54 -3.59
C LEU A 427 4.39 22.95 -3.01
N GLY A 428 4.08 23.04 -1.72
CA GLY A 428 3.93 24.30 -1.00
C GLY A 428 2.63 25.05 -1.32
N SER A 429 2.52 26.26 -0.77
CA SER A 429 1.38 27.15 -1.04
C SER A 429 1.77 28.61 -0.82
N GLY A 430 1.06 29.53 -1.47
CA GLY A 430 1.23 30.97 -1.27
C GLY A 430 2.60 31.48 -1.73
N PHE A 431 3.39 32.04 -0.82
CA PHE A 431 4.66 32.72 -1.13
C PHE A 431 5.73 31.78 -1.71
N MET A 432 5.65 30.48 -1.43
CA MET A 432 6.56 29.48 -1.99
C MET A 432 5.74 28.30 -2.50
N THR A 433 5.61 28.23 -3.82
CA THR A 433 4.96 27.15 -4.56
C THR A 433 5.95 26.63 -5.60
N LEU A 434 6.15 25.32 -5.61
CA LEU A 434 7.04 24.62 -6.53
C LEU A 434 6.16 23.81 -7.49
N ASP A 435 6.17 24.20 -8.77
CA ASP A 435 5.64 23.37 -9.87
C ASP A 435 6.77 22.47 -10.37
N CYS A 436 6.65 21.18 -10.13
CA CYS A 436 7.74 20.23 -10.28
C CYS A 436 7.39 19.01 -11.13
N ASP A 437 8.39 18.51 -11.83
CA ASP A 437 8.45 17.09 -12.18
C ASP A 437 9.42 16.42 -11.21
N VAL A 438 9.05 15.26 -10.67
CA VAL A 438 9.87 14.52 -9.72
C VAL A 438 10.19 13.15 -10.29
N THR A 439 11.46 12.77 -10.23
CA THR A 439 11.92 11.41 -10.54
C THR A 439 12.55 10.79 -9.30
N VAL A 440 12.22 9.52 -9.05
CA VAL A 440 12.74 8.74 -7.94
C VAL A 440 13.45 7.52 -8.50
N THR A 441 14.73 7.38 -8.16
CA THR A 441 15.53 6.20 -8.47
C THR A 441 16.31 5.77 -7.24
N GLY A 442 16.55 4.47 -7.04
CA GLY A 442 17.35 4.05 -5.91
C GLY A 442 17.38 2.54 -5.70
N SER A 443 17.96 2.12 -4.58
CA SER A 443 18.11 0.72 -4.22
C SER A 443 17.93 0.48 -2.72
N GLU A 444 17.48 -0.71 -2.39
CA GLU A 444 17.44 -1.28 -1.04
C GLU A 444 18.25 -2.60 -1.06
N ASP A 445 19.14 -2.79 -0.09
CA ASP A 445 19.88 -4.03 0.07
C ASP A 445 19.14 -5.05 0.97
N ALA A 446 19.70 -6.25 1.10
CA ALA A 446 19.10 -7.33 1.89
C ALA A 446 19.05 -7.05 3.41
N GLU A 447 19.77 -6.02 3.87
CA GLU A 447 19.81 -5.58 5.26
C GLU A 447 18.80 -4.44 5.53
N GLY A 448 18.13 -3.95 4.48
CA GLY A 448 17.15 -2.88 4.54
C GLY A 448 17.76 -1.48 4.48
N ASN A 449 19.03 -1.35 4.09
CA ASN A 449 19.64 -0.05 3.82
C ASN A 449 19.16 0.47 2.46
N MET A 450 18.71 1.72 2.43
CA MET A 450 18.04 2.35 1.31
C MET A 450 18.79 3.61 0.87
N LEU A 451 19.13 3.66 -0.41
CA LEU A 451 19.72 4.84 -1.05
C LEU A 451 18.84 5.28 -2.21
N MET A 452 18.21 6.45 -2.08
CA MET A 452 17.31 7.02 -3.08
C MET A 452 17.84 8.37 -3.59
N THR A 453 17.74 8.58 -4.89
CA THR A 453 17.88 9.88 -5.56
C THR A 453 16.49 10.36 -5.95
N ILE A 454 16.09 11.51 -5.41
CA ILE A 454 14.82 12.19 -5.62
C ILE A 454 15.16 13.50 -6.33
N ASN A 455 15.09 13.50 -7.65
CA ASN A 455 15.40 14.68 -8.44
C ASN A 455 14.11 15.49 -8.65
N VAL A 456 14.07 16.67 -8.04
CA VAL A 456 12.96 17.61 -8.10
C VAL A 456 13.30 18.69 -9.12
N LEU A 457 12.65 18.65 -10.28
CA LEU A 457 12.87 19.60 -11.36
C LEU A 457 11.85 20.73 -11.26
N TRP A 458 12.25 21.90 -10.72
CA TRP A 458 11.37 23.02 -10.43
C TRP A 458 11.24 23.98 -11.62
N TYR A 459 10.00 24.25 -12.05
CA TYR A 459 9.67 25.19 -13.11
C TYR A 459 9.15 26.52 -12.54
N THR A 460 9.70 27.63 -13.02
CA THR A 460 9.23 28.98 -12.67
C THR A 460 7.95 29.38 -13.41
N ASP A 461 7.71 28.80 -14.59
CA ASP A 461 6.57 29.08 -15.47
C ASP A 461 6.45 28.02 -16.59
N ARG A 462 5.42 27.16 -16.60
CA ARG A 462 5.17 26.24 -17.74
C ARG A 462 4.48 26.97 -18.91
N PRO A 463 4.80 26.67 -20.20
CA PRO A 463 5.75 25.66 -20.70
C PRO A 463 7.12 26.22 -21.11
N SER A 464 7.35 27.53 -20.93
CA SER A 464 8.50 28.28 -21.47
C SER A 464 9.61 28.59 -20.44
N GLY A 465 9.40 28.21 -19.19
CA GLY A 465 10.27 28.51 -18.07
C GLY A 465 11.53 27.66 -18.03
N THR A 466 12.55 28.20 -17.36
CA THR A 466 13.80 27.47 -17.11
C THR A 466 13.59 26.55 -15.92
N ALA A 467 13.90 25.27 -16.11
CA ALA A 467 13.85 24.30 -15.04
C ALA A 467 15.11 24.40 -14.16
N THR A 468 14.93 24.47 -12.84
CA THR A 468 16.01 24.48 -11.85
C THR A 468 16.03 23.14 -11.13
N PRO A 469 17.11 22.35 -11.24
CA PRO A 469 17.20 21.05 -10.57
C PRO A 469 17.48 21.24 -9.08
N ILE A 470 16.70 20.57 -8.24
CA ILE A 470 16.93 20.39 -6.81
C ILE A 470 17.16 18.89 -6.61
N ASN A 471 18.44 18.50 -6.55
CA ASN A 471 18.82 17.11 -6.40
C ASN A 471 18.79 16.75 -4.92
N VAL A 472 18.00 15.74 -4.58
CA VAL A 472 17.87 15.25 -3.21
C VAL A 472 18.34 13.80 -3.15
N THR A 473 19.16 13.48 -2.15
CA THR A 473 19.57 12.10 -1.86
C THR A 473 19.04 11.71 -0.49
N PHE A 474 18.46 10.54 -0.38
CA PHE A 474 18.04 9.93 0.89
C PHE A 474 18.88 8.68 1.15
N ASP A 475 19.58 8.67 2.28
CA ASP A 475 20.39 7.55 2.76
C ASP A 475 19.82 7.09 4.10
N GLY A 476 19.13 5.95 4.11
CA GLY A 476 18.34 5.50 5.25
C GLY A 476 18.31 3.99 5.44
N ALA A 477 17.57 3.55 6.45
CA ALA A 477 17.38 2.14 6.77
C ALA A 477 15.94 1.86 7.23
N ALA A 478 15.48 0.64 7.01
CA ALA A 478 14.15 0.19 7.42
C ALA A 478 13.95 0.33 8.93
N ILE A 479 12.81 0.86 9.36
CA ILE A 479 12.43 0.97 10.76
C ILE A 479 11.95 -0.39 11.26
N VAL A 480 12.54 -0.87 12.35
CA VAL A 480 12.21 -2.14 13.01
C VAL A 480 11.31 -1.89 14.23
N GLU A 481 10.23 -2.65 14.42
CA GLU A 481 9.43 -2.52 15.65
C GLU A 481 10.17 -3.01 16.91
N GLY A 482 9.90 -2.35 18.04
CA GLY A 482 10.38 -2.77 19.37
C GLY A 482 11.82 -2.39 19.75
N LEU A 483 12.57 -1.72 18.86
CA LEU A 483 13.90 -1.17 19.17
C LEU A 483 13.80 0.35 19.36
N ARG A 484 13.51 0.80 20.59
CA ARG A 484 13.24 2.23 20.89
C ARG A 484 14.11 2.75 22.04
N LEU A 485 14.35 4.07 22.03
CA LEU A 485 14.78 4.82 23.20
C LEU A 485 13.54 5.38 23.92
N THR A 486 13.55 5.37 25.24
CA THR A 486 12.49 6.00 26.06
C THR A 486 12.83 7.43 26.47
N ASP A 487 14.10 7.83 26.31
CA ASP A 487 14.56 9.19 26.54
C ASP A 487 15.89 9.42 25.80
N VAL A 488 16.08 10.62 25.28
CA VAL A 488 17.41 11.14 24.98
C VAL A 488 17.49 12.60 25.43
N ALA A 489 18.58 12.90 26.13
CA ALA A 489 18.78 14.15 26.84
C ALA A 489 20.10 14.80 26.45
N VAL A 490 20.08 16.13 26.38
CA VAL A 490 21.25 16.99 26.14
C VAL A 490 21.49 17.81 27.40
N ASN A 491 22.70 17.76 27.94
CA ASN A 491 23.09 18.42 29.20
C ASN A 491 22.14 18.10 30.36
N GLY A 492 21.65 16.85 30.42
CA GLY A 492 20.74 16.36 31.45
C GLY A 492 19.27 16.77 31.29
N SER A 493 18.91 17.47 30.21
CA SER A 493 17.52 17.81 29.88
C SER A 493 17.05 16.99 28.68
N THR A 494 15.92 16.29 28.81
CA THR A 494 15.27 15.58 27.70
C THR A 494 15.07 16.50 26.50
N LEU A 495 15.32 15.98 25.29
CA LEU A 495 15.09 16.72 24.06
C LEU A 495 13.66 17.26 24.00
N THR A 496 13.52 18.50 23.55
CA THR A 496 12.20 19.14 23.46
C THR A 496 11.34 18.39 22.44
N GLY A 497 10.15 17.96 22.86
CA GLY A 497 9.24 17.21 22.00
C GLY A 497 9.65 15.76 21.76
N PHE A 498 10.51 15.19 22.59
CA PHE A 498 10.88 13.78 22.50
C PHE A 498 9.64 12.87 22.51
N ASP A 499 9.53 12.04 21.48
CA ASP A 499 8.56 10.95 21.35
C ASP A 499 9.32 9.73 20.83
N LYS A 500 9.05 8.55 21.38
CA LYS A 500 9.81 7.35 21.02
C LYS A 500 9.64 6.95 19.55
N GLU A 501 8.55 7.34 18.88
CA GLU A 501 8.31 7.11 17.46
C GLU A 501 8.83 8.26 16.58
N THR A 502 9.38 9.33 17.19
CA THR A 502 10.13 10.37 16.48
C THR A 502 11.61 10.04 16.50
N PHE A 503 12.17 9.77 15.33
CA PHE A 503 13.57 9.35 15.19
C PHE A 503 14.53 10.48 14.84
N ASN A 504 14.03 11.66 14.50
CA ASN A 504 14.83 12.75 13.97
C ASN A 504 14.55 14.04 14.72
N TYR A 505 15.59 14.59 15.32
CA TYR A 505 15.52 15.82 16.09
C TYR A 505 16.48 16.85 15.54
N THR A 506 16.03 18.10 15.44
CA THR A 506 16.90 19.24 15.17
C THR A 506 17.07 19.99 16.49
N GLY A 507 18.30 20.03 17.02
CA GLY A 507 18.60 20.91 18.14
C GLY A 507 18.84 22.33 17.62
N ASP A 508 18.25 23.31 18.30
CA ASP A 508 18.58 24.71 18.05
C ASP A 508 19.97 25.05 18.63
N ALA A 509 20.51 26.20 18.24
CA ALA A 509 21.71 26.72 18.87
C ALA A 509 21.59 26.68 20.39
N ALA A 510 20.45 27.03 21.01
CA ALA A 510 20.32 27.02 22.47
C ALA A 510 20.46 25.61 23.12
N THR A 511 20.04 24.56 22.43
CA THR A 511 20.14 23.15 22.83
C THR A 511 21.59 22.72 22.92
N PHE A 512 22.43 23.18 21.98
CA PHE A 512 23.87 22.86 21.91
C PHE A 512 24.80 23.98 22.44
N ALA A 513 24.34 25.23 22.62
CA ALA A 513 25.18 26.42 22.83
C ALA A 513 25.37 26.84 24.30
N THR A 514 24.80 26.13 25.26
CA THR A 514 25.06 26.46 26.68
C THR A 514 26.48 26.08 27.11
N THR A 515 27.16 25.19 26.38
CA THR A 515 28.54 24.75 26.64
C THR A 515 29.29 24.47 25.33
N ALA A 516 30.61 24.61 25.31
CA ALA A 516 31.42 24.30 24.12
C ALA A 516 31.43 22.79 23.75
N THR A 517 30.99 21.92 24.66
CA THR A 517 30.95 20.45 24.53
C THR A 517 29.72 19.86 25.22
N PRO A 518 28.54 19.82 24.57
CA PRO A 518 27.31 19.30 25.17
C PRO A 518 27.36 17.79 25.44
N LEU A 519 26.74 17.35 26.54
CA LEU A 519 26.62 15.95 26.93
C LEU A 519 25.34 15.32 26.38
N VAL A 520 25.45 14.27 25.57
CA VAL A 520 24.31 13.49 25.07
C VAL A 520 24.18 12.18 25.86
N THR A 521 23.00 11.93 26.43
CA THR A 521 22.66 10.69 27.14
C THR A 521 21.36 10.09 26.60
N TYR A 522 21.17 8.79 26.81
CA TYR A 522 19.99 8.07 26.34
C TYR A 522 19.54 6.98 27.32
N THR A 523 18.25 6.64 27.26
CA THR A 523 17.65 5.52 27.99
C THR A 523 16.99 4.57 26.99
N LYS A 524 17.36 3.29 27.04
CA LYS A 524 16.82 2.23 26.17
C LYS A 524 15.52 1.64 26.72
N GLU A 525 14.57 1.33 25.83
CA GLU A 525 13.32 0.64 26.20
C GLU A 525 13.58 -0.82 26.56
N ASP A 526 14.36 -1.53 25.74
CA ASP A 526 14.81 -2.90 26.00
C ASP A 526 16.20 -2.89 26.65
N ALA A 527 16.30 -3.37 27.88
CA ALA A 527 17.55 -3.44 28.63
C ALA A 527 18.61 -4.36 27.98
N GLU A 528 18.21 -5.31 27.12
CA GLU A 528 19.12 -6.19 26.38
C GLU A 528 19.55 -5.63 25.03
N SER A 529 18.95 -4.54 24.57
CA SER A 529 19.39 -3.85 23.35
C SER A 529 20.73 -3.13 23.59
N VAL A 530 21.49 -2.98 22.51
CA VAL A 530 22.81 -2.36 22.49
C VAL A 530 22.72 -1.03 21.75
N VAL A 531 23.27 0.04 22.32
CA VAL A 531 23.33 1.34 21.67
C VAL A 531 24.74 1.61 21.12
N SER A 532 24.84 1.72 19.80
CA SER A 532 26.01 2.28 19.12
C SER A 532 25.81 3.78 18.91
N VAL A 533 26.89 4.54 18.84
CA VAL A 533 26.86 5.98 18.66
C VAL A 533 27.69 6.33 17.42
N GLU A 534 27.09 7.00 16.45
CA GLU A 534 27.80 7.59 15.33
C GLU A 534 27.80 9.11 15.48
N ILE A 535 28.95 9.74 15.30
CA ILE A 535 29.10 11.18 15.38
C ILE A 535 29.73 11.67 14.09
N ASN A 536 29.16 12.72 13.52
CA ASN A 536 29.79 13.48 12.46
C ASN A 536 29.93 14.97 12.82
N GLY A 537 30.37 15.79 11.87
CA GLY A 537 30.61 17.22 12.10
C GLY A 537 29.39 18.05 12.49
N TYR A 538 28.17 17.52 12.34
CA TYR A 538 26.91 18.26 12.52
C TYR A 538 25.77 17.40 13.11
N SER A 539 25.99 16.13 13.46
CA SER A 539 24.96 15.28 14.02
C SER A 539 25.50 14.17 14.92
N VAL A 540 24.61 13.70 15.78
CA VAL A 540 24.79 12.55 16.66
C VAL A 540 23.71 11.55 16.33
N LYS A 541 24.07 10.31 16.02
CA LYS A 541 23.16 9.23 15.70
C LYS A 541 23.32 8.11 16.72
N LEU A 542 22.24 7.77 17.40
CA LEU A 542 22.17 6.73 18.41
C LEU A 542 21.48 5.51 17.79
N ILE A 543 22.22 4.44 17.55
CA ILE A 543 21.72 3.23 16.90
C ILE A 543 21.38 2.20 17.97
N VAL A 544 20.10 1.93 18.16
CA VAL A 544 19.59 0.89 19.08
C VAL A 544 19.46 -0.40 18.31
N SER A 545 20.17 -1.45 18.74
CA SER A 545 20.29 -2.71 18.00
C SER A 545 20.08 -3.94 18.89
N LYS A 546 19.55 -5.01 18.30
CA LYS A 546 19.42 -6.33 18.93
C LYS A 546 19.32 -7.40 17.85
N GLU A 547 20.06 -8.49 17.98
CA GLU A 547 19.99 -9.66 17.07
C GLU A 547 20.14 -9.30 15.58
N GLY A 548 21.04 -8.36 15.26
CA GLY A 548 21.29 -7.92 13.88
C GLY A 548 20.24 -6.95 13.31
N ARG A 549 19.23 -6.56 14.10
CA ARG A 549 18.23 -5.54 13.73
C ARG A 549 18.54 -4.23 14.44
N SER A 550 18.19 -3.09 13.85
CA SER A 550 18.43 -1.78 14.46
C SER A 550 17.43 -0.69 14.05
N ASN A 551 17.27 0.31 14.92
CA ASN A 551 16.79 1.65 14.56
C ASN A 551 17.82 2.69 14.96
N PHE A 552 17.66 3.93 14.50
CA PHE A 552 18.48 5.03 14.99
C PHE A 552 17.69 6.28 15.31
N TYR A 553 18.17 7.02 16.30
CA TYR A 553 17.73 8.36 16.64
C TYR A 553 18.81 9.35 16.23
N SER A 554 18.47 10.35 15.43
CA SER A 554 19.40 11.38 14.98
C SER A 554 19.11 12.70 15.69
N ILE A 555 20.19 13.39 16.07
CA ILE A 555 20.16 14.74 16.62
C ILE A 555 21.04 15.60 15.72
N LEU A 556 20.40 16.43 14.91
CA LEU A 556 21.05 17.37 13.99
C LEU A 556 21.33 18.69 14.71
N ASP A 557 22.57 19.16 14.65
CA ASP A 557 22.95 20.54 14.96
C ASP A 557 22.94 21.33 13.65
N SER A 558 21.85 22.07 13.41
CA SER A 558 21.64 22.80 12.16
C SER A 558 22.72 23.86 11.87
N ASP A 559 23.41 24.33 12.91
CA ASP A 559 24.43 25.38 12.80
C ASP A 559 25.87 24.81 12.80
N ALA A 560 26.03 23.48 12.91
CA ALA A 560 27.32 22.79 13.06
C ALA A 560 28.23 23.43 14.15
N SER A 561 27.58 23.94 15.19
CA SER A 561 28.04 24.93 16.15
C SER A 561 28.85 24.36 17.32
N PHE A 562 28.68 23.08 17.68
CA PHE A 562 29.43 22.50 18.81
C PHE A 562 30.93 22.33 18.49
N ALA A 563 31.81 22.66 19.44
CA ALA A 563 33.27 22.47 19.27
C ALA A 563 33.71 21.01 19.54
N GLY A 564 32.92 20.30 20.33
CA GLY A 564 33.04 18.87 20.62
C GLY A 564 31.75 18.35 21.26
N ILE A 565 31.73 17.10 21.69
CA ILE A 565 30.59 16.42 22.30
C ILE A 565 31.05 15.54 23.46
N GLU A 566 30.27 15.52 24.52
CA GLU A 566 30.44 14.59 25.63
C GLU A 566 29.41 13.46 25.53
N LEU A 567 29.83 12.23 25.82
CA LEU A 567 29.03 11.01 25.74
C LEU A 567 29.00 10.28 27.09
N PRO A 568 28.12 9.28 27.27
CA PRO A 568 28.11 8.46 28.48
C PRO A 568 29.44 7.74 28.69
N ALA A 569 29.78 7.49 29.96
CA ALA A 569 31.04 6.82 30.35
C ALA A 569 31.22 5.43 29.73
N SER A 570 30.12 4.73 29.42
CA SER A 570 30.15 3.42 28.79
C SER A 570 29.27 3.45 27.54
N ILE A 571 29.82 2.95 26.43
CA ILE A 571 29.07 2.68 25.19
C ILE A 571 29.05 1.17 24.99
N GLU A 572 27.84 0.60 24.92
CA GLU A 572 27.65 -0.84 24.79
C GLU A 572 27.95 -1.31 23.35
N GLY A 573 27.60 -0.51 22.35
CA GLY A 573 27.81 -0.80 20.94
C GLY A 573 29.12 -0.25 20.40
N ASN A 574 29.11 0.02 19.10
CA ASN A 574 30.22 0.68 18.41
C ASN A 574 30.19 2.20 18.64
N LEU A 575 31.34 2.83 18.60
CA LEU A 575 31.49 4.28 18.53
C LEU A 575 32.10 4.65 17.18
N ASP A 576 31.27 5.13 16.26
CA ASP A 576 31.70 5.60 14.94
C ASP A 576 31.92 7.11 14.96
N ILE A 577 33.06 7.56 14.46
CA ILE A 577 33.46 8.96 14.50
C ILE A 577 33.89 9.37 13.09
N THR A 578 33.18 10.38 12.57
CA THR A 578 33.48 11.03 11.31
C THR A 578 33.80 12.51 11.54
N GLY A 579 34.92 12.98 10.99
CA GLY A 579 35.30 14.40 11.05
C GLY A 579 36.13 14.78 12.27
N ASN A 580 36.12 16.08 12.60
CA ASN A 580 37.16 16.71 13.43
C ASN A 580 36.61 17.27 14.76
N LYS A 581 35.53 16.73 15.31
CA LYS A 581 34.94 17.23 16.56
C LYS A 581 35.55 16.50 17.77
N GLU A 582 35.79 17.22 18.87
CA GLU A 582 36.33 16.63 20.11
C GLU A 582 35.30 15.70 20.77
N ILE A 583 35.71 14.52 21.25
CA ILE A 583 34.85 13.57 21.98
C ILE A 583 35.30 13.47 23.44
N LYS A 584 34.39 13.61 24.40
CA LYS A 584 34.64 13.56 25.86
C LYS A 584 33.73 12.56 26.58
N GLY A 585 34.09 12.25 27.83
CA GLY A 585 33.23 11.49 28.76
C GLY A 585 33.31 9.97 28.64
N VAL A 586 33.76 9.42 27.51
CA VAL A 586 33.81 7.95 27.28
C VAL A 586 34.99 7.31 28.01
N GLU A 587 34.71 6.39 28.93
CA GLU A 587 35.70 5.59 29.66
C GLU A 587 35.85 4.17 29.08
N SER A 588 34.79 3.62 28.48
CA SER A 588 34.80 2.28 27.87
C SER A 588 33.82 2.16 26.69
N VAL A 589 34.18 1.30 25.72
CA VAL A 589 33.38 0.91 24.56
C VAL A 589 33.45 -0.61 24.43
N THR A 590 32.31 -1.29 24.59
CA THR A 590 32.28 -2.77 24.50
C THR A 590 32.41 -3.24 23.06
N GLY A 591 31.82 -2.52 22.10
CA GLY A 591 32.03 -2.72 20.67
C GLY A 591 33.37 -2.18 20.17
N ASN A 592 33.44 -1.85 18.88
CA ASN A 592 34.59 -1.23 18.26
C ASN A 592 34.48 0.31 18.29
N ILE A 593 35.63 0.97 18.39
CA ILE A 593 35.74 2.38 17.98
C ILE A 593 36.16 2.40 16.52
N ILE A 594 35.39 3.10 15.68
CA ILE A 594 35.62 3.23 14.24
C ILE A 594 35.85 4.71 13.96
N TYR A 595 36.98 5.03 13.33
CA TYR A 595 37.30 6.40 12.93
C TYR A 595 37.39 6.51 11.41
N HIS A 596 36.59 7.41 10.84
CA HIS A 596 36.57 7.72 9.41
C HIS A 596 37.24 9.05 9.11
N LEU A 597 38.32 8.98 8.33
CA LEU A 597 39.05 10.14 7.81
C LEU A 597 38.73 10.34 6.32
N TYR A 598 37.97 11.38 6.00
CA TYR A 598 37.73 11.78 4.62
C TYR A 598 38.91 12.59 4.07
N LEU A 599 39.36 12.24 2.87
CA LEU A 599 40.57 12.78 2.25
C LEU A 599 40.22 13.93 1.30
N THR A 600 40.89 15.07 1.48
CA THR A 600 40.71 16.21 0.56
C THR A 600 41.48 15.98 -0.73
N ALA A 601 40.79 16.09 -1.87
CA ALA A 601 41.41 15.97 -3.19
C ALA A 601 42.61 16.94 -3.34
N GLY A 602 43.79 16.38 -3.68
CA GLY A 602 45.02 17.14 -3.90
C GLY A 602 45.92 17.32 -2.66
N LYS A 603 45.48 16.98 -1.45
CA LYS A 603 46.38 16.86 -0.28
C LYS A 603 47.16 15.56 -0.34
N LYS A 604 48.49 15.64 -0.27
CA LYS A 604 49.39 14.46 -0.32
C LYS A 604 49.63 13.81 1.05
N TRP A 605 49.50 14.59 2.13
CA TRP A 605 49.75 14.15 3.51
C TRP A 605 48.59 14.60 4.42
N ASN A 606 48.21 13.73 5.35
CA ASN A 606 47.17 13.95 6.35
C ASN A 606 47.70 13.51 7.72
N ASP A 607 47.47 14.32 8.75
CA ASP A 607 47.90 14.02 10.11
C ASP A 607 46.86 13.13 10.80
N ILE A 608 47.31 12.14 11.58
CA ILE A 608 46.40 11.29 12.36
C ILE A 608 46.96 10.93 13.74
N SER A 609 46.07 10.90 14.73
CA SER A 609 46.35 10.36 16.05
C SER A 609 45.13 9.57 16.51
N LEU A 610 45.29 8.27 16.77
CA LEU A 610 44.20 7.40 17.18
C LEU A 610 44.24 7.17 18.70
N PRO A 611 43.10 7.21 19.40
CA PRO A 611 43.04 6.95 20.85
C PRO A 611 43.13 5.46 21.21
N PHE A 612 43.37 4.59 20.24
CA PHE A 612 43.40 3.14 20.38
C PHE A 612 44.36 2.49 19.39
N ALA A 613 44.77 1.26 19.71
CA ALA A 613 45.42 0.38 18.74
C ALA A 613 44.37 -0.14 17.74
N THR A 614 44.72 -0.14 16.46
CA THR A 614 43.82 -0.58 15.37
C THR A 614 43.85 -2.09 15.20
N ALA A 615 42.69 -2.73 15.15
CA ALA A 615 42.53 -4.10 14.70
C ALA A 615 42.41 -4.21 13.17
N SER A 616 41.81 -3.22 12.49
CA SER A 616 41.74 -3.16 11.03
C SER A 616 41.89 -1.73 10.49
N ARG A 617 42.31 -1.65 9.22
CA ARG A 617 42.58 -0.41 8.49
C ARG A 617 42.12 -0.57 7.04
N GLU A 618 41.16 0.24 6.60
CA GLU A 618 40.53 0.11 5.28
C GLU A 618 40.54 1.43 4.51
N ALA A 619 40.76 1.34 3.19
CA ALA A 619 40.74 2.47 2.28
C ALA A 619 39.58 2.30 1.30
N PHE A 620 38.80 3.37 1.13
CA PHE A 620 37.60 3.37 0.29
C PHE A 620 37.76 4.31 -0.90
N THR A 621 37.26 3.89 -2.06
CA THR A 621 37.14 4.75 -3.25
C THR A 621 35.93 5.67 -3.15
N ALA A 622 35.80 6.62 -4.08
CA ALA A 622 34.59 7.45 -4.18
C ALA A 622 33.33 6.62 -4.53
N GLU A 623 33.53 5.48 -5.18
CA GLU A 623 32.51 4.52 -5.58
C GLU A 623 32.22 3.45 -4.49
N GLY A 624 32.89 3.53 -3.33
CA GLY A 624 32.62 2.68 -2.17
C GLY A 624 33.36 1.33 -2.14
N GLU A 625 34.24 1.05 -3.11
CA GLU A 625 35.06 -0.16 -3.08
C GLU A 625 36.12 -0.07 -1.96
N SER A 626 36.21 -1.10 -1.12
CA SER A 626 37.17 -1.18 0.00
C SER A 626 38.37 -2.06 -0.33
N THR A 627 39.56 -1.66 0.15
CA THR A 627 40.75 -2.51 0.17
C THR A 627 41.55 -2.31 1.46
N THR A 628 42.24 -3.36 1.91
CA THR A 628 43.20 -3.31 3.03
C THR A 628 44.32 -2.29 2.76
N LEU A 629 44.66 -1.46 3.76
CA LEU A 629 45.77 -0.50 3.73
C LEU A 629 47.13 -1.23 3.73
N ALA A 630 47.66 -1.63 2.57
CA ALA A 630 49.00 -2.27 2.53
C ALA A 630 49.96 -1.67 1.48
N ASN A 631 49.49 -1.14 0.34
CA ASN A 631 50.38 -0.93 -0.81
C ASN A 631 50.63 0.53 -1.24
N HIS A 632 49.97 1.53 -0.66
CA HIS A 632 49.97 2.89 -1.23
C HIS A 632 49.98 4.04 -0.21
N ILE A 633 50.25 3.75 1.06
CA ILE A 633 50.22 4.75 2.14
C ILE A 633 51.51 4.69 2.94
N ASP A 634 52.25 5.81 2.98
CA ASP A 634 53.47 5.97 3.75
C ASP A 634 53.14 6.47 5.17
N TRP A 635 53.69 5.81 6.19
CA TRP A 635 53.54 6.21 7.59
C TRP A 635 54.85 6.77 8.14
N ALA A 636 54.79 7.92 8.80
CA ALA A 636 55.93 8.50 9.49
C ALA A 636 55.58 8.82 10.95
N THR A 637 56.37 8.32 11.89
CA THR A 637 56.26 8.63 13.33
C THR A 637 57.44 9.50 13.76
N LEU A 638 57.23 10.34 14.78
CA LEU A 638 58.28 11.21 15.31
C LEU A 638 59.13 10.43 16.32
N SER A 639 60.42 10.25 16.01
CA SER A 639 61.40 9.60 16.89
C SER A 639 62.48 10.61 17.30
N GLY A 640 62.39 11.12 18.52
CA GLY A 640 63.25 12.23 18.98
C GLY A 640 62.85 13.54 18.30
N THR A 641 63.70 14.07 17.41
CA THR A 641 63.44 15.31 16.65
C THR A 641 63.21 15.08 15.15
N GLU A 642 63.20 13.83 14.68
CA GLU A 642 63.05 13.49 13.25
C GLU A 642 61.87 12.55 13.02
N PHE A 643 61.14 12.76 11.92
CA PHE A 643 60.13 11.83 11.45
C PHE A 643 60.80 10.66 10.73
N VAL A 644 60.51 9.44 11.17
CA VAL A 644 61.05 8.19 10.63
C VAL A 644 59.90 7.40 10.01
N THR A 645 60.12 6.87 8.81
CA THR A 645 59.16 5.95 8.19
C THR A 645 59.03 4.69 9.03
N THR A 646 57.80 4.32 9.35
CA THR A 646 57.48 3.16 10.19
C THR A 646 56.57 2.21 9.44
N ASP A 647 56.54 0.95 9.91
CA ASP A 647 55.66 -0.06 9.36
C ASP A 647 54.18 0.37 9.52
N ALA A 648 53.50 0.47 8.39
CA ALA A 648 52.09 0.86 8.29
C ALA A 648 51.17 -0.06 9.10
N GLU A 649 51.59 -1.28 9.45
CA GLU A 649 50.80 -2.24 10.22
C GLU A 649 50.86 -2.01 11.74
N THR A 650 51.86 -1.29 12.25
CA THR A 650 52.11 -1.18 13.71
C THR A 650 51.98 0.23 14.28
N ALA A 651 51.92 1.26 13.44
CA ALA A 651 51.88 2.66 13.87
C ALA A 651 50.47 3.12 14.29
N SER A 652 50.28 3.61 15.53
CA SER A 652 49.00 4.15 16.04
C SER A 652 48.90 5.69 16.03
N THR A 653 50.01 6.37 15.76
CA THR A 653 50.11 7.85 15.68
C THR A 653 51.16 8.26 14.65
N GLY A 654 50.90 9.27 13.82
CA GLY A 654 51.88 9.74 12.82
C GLY A 654 51.28 10.59 11.70
N ILE A 655 52.09 10.85 10.66
CA ILE A 655 51.64 11.50 9.42
C ILE A 655 51.44 10.40 8.36
N ILE A 656 50.29 10.43 7.68
CA ILE A 656 49.89 9.52 6.60
C ILE A 656 50.10 10.22 5.26
N GLY A 657 50.89 9.62 4.37
CA GLY A 657 51.10 10.09 2.99
C GLY A 657 50.46 9.14 2.00
N ILE A 658 49.77 9.68 0.98
CA ILE A 658 49.22 8.86 -0.11
C ILE A 658 50.23 8.86 -1.26
N SER A 659 50.72 7.67 -1.64
CA SER A 659 51.73 7.52 -2.67
C SER A 659 51.23 8.07 -4.03
N PRO A 660 52.05 8.84 -4.77
CA PRO A 660 51.70 9.31 -6.11
C PRO A 660 51.52 8.18 -7.15
N GLU A 661 51.94 6.95 -6.85
CA GLU A 661 51.88 5.79 -7.75
C GLU A 661 50.62 4.92 -7.55
N ALA A 662 49.70 5.32 -6.67
CA ALA A 662 48.44 4.61 -6.47
C ALA A 662 47.55 4.68 -7.73
N THR A 663 47.12 3.54 -8.26
CA THR A 663 46.18 3.47 -9.41
C THR A 663 44.74 3.82 -9.03
N VAL A 664 44.45 3.87 -7.73
CA VAL A 664 43.15 4.21 -7.15
C VAL A 664 43.40 5.26 -6.06
N THR A 665 42.76 6.42 -6.15
CA THR A 665 42.91 7.48 -5.13
C THR A 665 41.84 7.26 -4.07
N PRO A 666 42.20 6.92 -2.82
CA PRO A 666 41.20 6.75 -1.76
C PRO A 666 40.55 8.10 -1.43
N SER A 667 39.23 8.07 -1.19
CA SER A 667 38.42 9.21 -0.77
C SER A 667 38.20 9.22 0.76
N LYS A 668 38.29 8.04 1.40
CA LYS A 668 38.10 7.84 2.84
C LYS A 668 39.02 6.74 3.36
N LEU A 669 39.57 6.93 4.56
CA LEU A 669 40.25 5.90 5.34
C LEU A 669 39.42 5.58 6.59
N SER A 670 39.36 4.30 6.96
CA SER A 670 38.67 3.84 8.17
C SER A 670 39.64 3.07 9.06
N PHE A 671 39.59 3.35 10.36
CA PHE A 671 40.43 2.72 11.37
C PHE A 671 39.55 2.16 12.49
N THR A 672 39.65 0.85 12.72
CA THR A 672 38.78 0.16 13.68
C THR A 672 39.62 -0.38 14.83
N SER A 673 39.20 -0.15 16.06
CA SER A 673 39.86 -0.68 17.27
C SER A 673 39.61 -2.19 17.43
N THR A 674 40.38 -2.85 18.30
CA THR A 674 39.92 -4.13 18.86
C THR A 674 38.67 -3.87 19.71
N ALA A 675 37.70 -4.79 19.68
CA ALA A 675 36.48 -4.68 20.50
C ALA A 675 36.82 -4.74 22.00
N GLY A 676 36.02 -4.07 22.83
CA GLY A 676 36.21 -4.04 24.28
C GLY A 676 37.26 -3.03 24.74
N TRP A 677 37.28 -1.84 24.12
CA TRP A 677 38.17 -0.75 24.54
C TRP A 677 37.81 -0.29 25.95
N ASN A 678 38.76 -0.34 26.89
CA ASN A 678 38.56 0.12 28.25
C ASN A 678 39.77 0.94 28.70
N ASN A 679 39.52 2.20 29.06
CA ASN A 679 40.54 3.10 29.56
C ASN A 679 41.06 2.72 30.96
N THR A 680 40.31 1.91 31.72
CA THR A 680 40.69 1.48 33.09
C THR A 680 41.58 0.24 33.14
N GLU A 681 41.59 -0.62 32.11
CA GLU A 681 42.35 -1.88 32.09
C GLU A 681 43.69 -1.81 31.33
N ASN A 682 43.96 -0.73 30.58
CA ASN A 682 45.26 -0.43 29.96
C ASN A 682 46.31 -0.03 31.03
N SER A 683 46.57 -0.97 31.92
CA SER A 683 47.26 -0.84 33.22
C SER A 683 48.72 -1.32 33.19
N GLU A 684 49.39 -1.17 32.06
CA GLU A 684 50.81 -0.77 32.07
C GLU A 684 50.83 0.76 31.81
N ALA A 685 50.50 1.66 32.75
CA ALA A 685 50.91 1.75 34.14
C ALA A 685 49.93 2.58 35.00
N ALA A 686 49.90 2.30 36.30
CA ALA A 686 48.98 2.84 37.30
C ALA A 686 49.06 4.36 37.56
N GLN A 687 47.87 4.94 37.80
CA GLN A 687 47.52 6.30 38.26
C GLN A 687 47.92 6.59 39.74
N PRO A 688 48.04 7.87 40.19
CA PRO A 688 46.87 8.52 40.85
C PRO A 688 46.78 10.07 40.78
N GLY A 689 45.55 10.59 40.66
CA GLY A 689 45.11 11.86 41.26
C GLY A 689 44.63 12.98 40.31
N THR A 690 43.31 13.00 40.04
CA THR A 690 42.49 14.01 39.32
C THR A 690 42.66 14.09 37.78
N TYR A 691 42.42 12.95 37.07
CA TYR A 691 42.18 12.66 35.61
C TYR A 691 43.22 13.19 34.57
N THR A 692 43.82 12.49 33.57
CA THR A 692 43.52 11.36 32.60
C THR A 692 42.52 11.76 31.49
N LEU A 693 42.84 11.91 30.18
CA LEU A 693 43.48 11.04 29.15
C LEU A 693 44.35 11.86 28.15
N VAL A 694 45.41 11.29 27.56
CA VAL A 694 46.32 11.96 26.60
C VAL A 694 46.18 11.37 25.19
N GLY A 695 45.66 12.14 24.24
CA GLY A 695 45.71 11.84 22.81
C GLY A 695 47.07 12.18 22.20
N ASN A 696 48.16 11.52 22.64
CA ASN A 696 49.44 11.35 21.94
C ASN A 696 50.36 10.41 22.76
N PRO A 697 50.36 9.09 22.51
CA PRO A 697 51.27 8.17 23.17
C PRO A 697 52.71 8.13 22.62
N SER A 698 53.16 9.04 21.74
CA SER A 698 54.58 9.06 21.32
C SER A 698 55.19 10.43 21.04
N LEU A 699 55.05 11.35 22.00
CA LEU A 699 56.08 12.37 22.25
C LEU A 699 56.44 12.39 23.75
N ILE A 700 57.29 11.47 24.19
CA ILE A 700 58.10 11.72 25.39
C ILE A 700 59.38 12.43 24.95
N SER A 701 59.48 13.72 25.30
CA SER A 701 60.60 14.18 26.14
C SER A 701 60.28 15.53 26.81
N CYS A 702 59.32 15.57 27.74
CA CYS A 702 59.28 16.60 28.78
C CYS A 702 58.61 16.03 30.06
N PRO A 703 59.20 16.19 31.26
CA PRO A 703 58.61 15.76 32.52
C PRO A 703 57.27 16.44 32.84
N ALA A 704 56.32 15.71 33.45
CA ALA A 704 55.00 16.23 33.84
C ALA A 704 55.03 17.47 34.77
N ALA A 705 56.13 17.70 35.49
CA ALA A 705 56.33 18.90 36.30
C ALA A 705 56.47 20.19 35.45
N ASP A 706 56.98 20.08 34.22
CA ASP A 706 57.15 21.22 33.31
C ASP A 706 55.84 21.66 32.64
N LEU A 707 54.84 20.76 32.53
CA LEU A 707 53.49 21.06 32.03
C LEU A 707 52.68 21.92 33.03
N THR A 708 52.93 21.76 34.33
CA THR A 708 52.26 22.55 35.39
C THR A 708 52.89 23.93 35.63
N SER A 709 54.10 24.17 35.12
CA SER A 709 54.84 25.43 35.27
C SER A 709 55.00 26.22 33.96
N ALA A 710 54.62 25.63 32.82
CA ALA A 710 54.67 26.29 31.51
C ALA A 710 53.76 27.53 31.46
N THR A 711 54.31 28.64 30.99
CA THR A 711 53.61 29.93 30.87
C THR A 711 53.03 30.16 29.47
N THR A 712 53.34 29.31 28.47
CA THR A 712 52.91 29.49 27.07
C THR A 712 52.84 28.15 26.31
N TYR A 713 51.81 27.99 25.46
CA TYR A 713 51.52 26.79 24.65
C TYR A 713 51.47 27.14 23.15
N TYR A 714 51.85 26.22 22.26
CA TYR A 714 51.76 26.38 20.80
C TYR A 714 51.09 25.18 20.12
N VAL A 715 50.19 25.41 19.17
CA VAL A 715 49.42 24.40 18.41
C VAL A 715 49.69 24.49 16.91
N LEU A 716 49.70 23.37 16.19
CA LEU A 716 49.80 23.37 14.73
C LEU A 716 48.58 24.08 14.10
N ASN A 717 48.81 25.01 13.18
CA ASN A 717 47.76 25.75 12.50
C ASN A 717 47.00 24.86 11.50
N SER A 718 45.82 25.31 11.07
CA SER A 718 44.86 24.52 10.27
C SER A 718 45.36 24.09 8.88
N ASP A 719 46.44 24.68 8.36
CA ASP A 719 47.07 24.30 7.09
C ASP A 719 48.25 23.32 7.29
N GLY A 720 48.59 22.96 8.54
CA GLY A 720 49.62 21.98 8.88
C GLY A 720 51.04 22.50 8.73
N THR A 721 51.25 23.82 8.56
CA THR A 721 52.57 24.37 8.21
C THR A 721 53.34 24.99 9.37
N LYS A 722 52.67 25.42 10.45
CA LYS A 722 53.28 26.23 11.53
C LYS A 722 52.67 25.96 12.91
N TYR A 723 53.50 26.04 13.96
CA TYR A 723 53.00 26.11 15.34
C TYR A 723 52.73 27.56 15.77
N ILE A 724 51.50 27.85 16.22
CA ILE A 724 51.02 29.17 16.66
C ILE A 724 50.68 29.17 18.15
N GLN A 725 50.88 30.29 18.84
CA GLN A 725 50.62 30.41 20.28
C GLN A 725 49.14 30.23 20.60
N SER A 726 48.79 29.27 21.46
CA SER A 726 47.42 29.00 21.91
C SER A 726 47.02 29.92 23.06
N ALA A 727 45.77 30.38 23.07
CA ALA A 727 45.21 31.25 24.11
C ALA A 727 44.88 30.51 25.43
N SER A 728 44.90 29.17 25.43
CA SER A 728 44.73 28.30 26.61
C SER A 728 45.11 26.85 26.27
N PRO A 729 45.37 25.98 27.27
CA PRO A 729 45.60 24.55 27.03
C PRO A 729 44.29 23.91 26.55
N VAL A 730 44.10 23.80 25.23
CA VAL A 730 42.95 23.12 24.61
C VAL A 730 43.51 21.97 23.77
N ILE A 731 43.05 20.76 24.07
CA ILE A 731 43.38 19.53 23.35
C ILE A 731 42.25 19.28 22.35
N ALA A 732 42.56 19.16 21.06
CA ALA A 732 41.60 18.77 20.02
C ALA A 732 42.15 17.54 19.29
N PRO A 733 41.30 16.64 18.74
CA PRO A 733 41.74 15.44 18.04
C PRO A 733 42.29 15.75 16.63
N PHE A 734 43.31 16.61 16.53
CA PHE A 734 44.07 16.91 15.30
C PHE A 734 45.22 17.92 15.52
N ALA A 735 45.52 18.41 16.73
CA ALA A 735 46.57 19.42 16.92
C ALA A 735 47.79 18.87 17.66
N THR A 736 48.95 18.87 17.00
CA THR A 736 50.23 18.68 17.70
C THR A 736 50.47 19.93 18.59
N MET A 737 50.87 19.73 19.86
CA MET A 737 51.09 20.80 20.83
C MET A 737 52.54 20.83 21.36
N ILE A 738 53.11 22.02 21.53
CA ILE A 738 54.40 22.28 22.19
C ILE A 738 54.16 23.10 23.47
N ALA A 739 54.66 22.63 24.61
CA ALA A 739 54.61 23.34 25.90
C ALA A 739 56.01 23.87 26.26
N TYR A 740 56.11 25.16 26.61
CA TYR A 740 57.39 25.84 26.88
C TYR A 740 57.46 26.38 28.31
N ASN A 741 58.54 26.07 29.03
CA ASN A 741 58.76 26.47 30.43
C ASN A 741 59.87 27.55 30.51
N GLY A 742 59.50 28.81 30.23
CA GLY A 742 60.40 29.97 30.27
C GLY A 742 59.64 31.28 30.02
N ASP A 743 60.27 32.42 30.30
CA ASP A 743 59.70 33.72 29.90
C ASP A 743 59.49 33.71 28.39
N ALA A 744 58.34 34.24 27.94
CA ALA A 744 57.85 34.20 26.56
C ALA A 744 59.01 34.24 25.57
N ALA A 745 59.15 33.19 24.75
CA ALA A 745 60.22 33.14 23.75
C ALA A 745 60.14 34.40 22.89
N ASP A 746 61.13 35.30 23.03
CA ASP A 746 61.22 36.52 22.25
C ASP A 746 61.15 36.16 20.76
N ALA A 747 59.98 36.44 20.17
CA ALA A 747 59.68 36.35 18.74
C ALA A 747 60.15 35.06 18.03
N LEU A 748 59.58 33.91 18.40
CA LEU A 748 59.53 32.74 17.51
C LEU A 748 58.11 32.56 16.96
N SER A 749 57.78 33.37 15.95
CA SER A 749 56.55 33.22 15.17
C SER A 749 56.58 32.04 14.20
N GLU A 750 57.65 31.24 14.10
CA GLU A 750 57.76 30.19 13.08
C GLU A 750 58.64 29.01 13.54
N ILE A 751 58.06 28.05 14.26
CA ILE A 751 58.57 26.68 14.22
C ILE A 751 58.03 26.07 12.92
N ASN A 752 58.77 26.20 11.82
CA ASN A 752 58.49 25.51 10.57
C ASN A 752 58.94 24.04 10.69
N ILE A 753 58.13 23.11 10.17
CA ILE A 753 58.47 21.68 10.09
C ILE A 753 59.75 21.54 9.24
N ASN A 754 60.86 21.25 9.90
CA ASN A 754 62.19 21.17 9.30
C ASN A 754 62.42 19.72 8.82
N ILE A 755 62.01 19.42 7.59
CA ILE A 755 62.49 18.23 6.87
C ILE A 755 64.01 18.40 6.66
N SER A 756 64.81 17.66 7.43
CA SER A 756 66.28 17.82 7.58
C SER A 756 67.11 17.29 6.41
N SER A 757 66.49 16.80 5.32
CA SER A 757 67.19 16.46 4.08
C SER A 757 66.33 16.81 2.87
N GLY A 758 66.87 17.64 1.98
CA GLY A 758 66.14 18.16 0.82
C GLY A 758 65.61 17.05 -0.10
N ILE A 759 64.40 17.30 -0.61
CA ILE A 759 63.63 16.47 -1.55
C ILE A 759 64.49 15.98 -2.72
N GLU A 760 64.57 14.66 -2.88
CA GLU A 760 65.16 14.01 -4.05
C GLU A 760 64.26 14.18 -5.29
N SER A 761 64.85 14.44 -6.45
CA SER A 761 64.20 14.13 -7.73
C SER A 761 64.93 12.95 -8.36
N ILE A 762 64.32 11.75 -8.35
CA ILE A 762 64.80 10.62 -9.16
C ILE A 762 64.08 10.69 -10.51
N GLY A 763 64.74 11.29 -11.51
CA GLY A 763 64.35 11.17 -12.91
C GLY A 763 65.18 10.09 -13.60
N ASN A 764 64.55 9.29 -14.46
CA ASN A 764 65.04 8.09 -15.16
C ASN A 764 66.32 8.20 -16.04
N ASN A 765 67.41 8.82 -15.57
CA ASN A 765 68.70 8.76 -16.25
C ASN A 765 69.85 8.97 -15.26
N GLN A 766 70.46 7.85 -14.86
CA GLN A 766 71.70 7.54 -14.10
C GLN A 766 72.46 8.61 -13.26
N ALA A 767 72.33 9.92 -13.46
CA ALA A 767 72.91 10.98 -12.63
C ALA A 767 72.10 11.22 -11.34
N LYS A 768 72.74 11.11 -10.17
CA LYS A 768 72.19 11.56 -8.88
C LYS A 768 72.74 12.95 -8.56
N ILE A 769 71.86 13.92 -8.31
CA ILE A 769 72.24 15.32 -8.03
C ILE A 769 71.61 15.77 -6.72
N TYR A 770 72.42 16.22 -5.76
CA TYR A 770 71.97 16.56 -4.41
C TYR A 770 72.85 17.64 -3.77
N ALA A 771 72.39 18.26 -2.67
CA ALA A 771 73.22 19.17 -1.87
C ALA A 771 73.80 18.42 -0.66
N ALA A 772 75.09 18.57 -0.39
CA ALA A 772 75.74 18.04 0.81
C ALA A 772 76.93 18.91 1.24
N ASN A 773 77.00 19.25 2.53
CA ASN A 773 78.11 19.99 3.16
C ASN A 773 78.50 21.28 2.40
N GLY A 774 77.52 22.10 1.99
CA GLY A 774 77.75 23.34 1.22
C GLY A 774 78.15 23.13 -0.25
N ASN A 775 77.94 21.93 -0.80
CA ASN A 775 78.25 21.59 -2.19
C ASN A 775 77.02 21.07 -2.92
N ILE A 776 76.95 21.31 -4.22
CA ILE A 776 76.13 20.56 -5.19
C ILE A 776 76.94 19.34 -5.61
N VAL A 777 76.47 18.15 -5.26
CA VAL A 777 77.10 16.87 -5.62
C VAL A 777 76.39 16.26 -6.81
N ILE A 778 77.17 15.84 -7.80
CA ILE A 778 76.74 15.05 -8.94
C ILE A 778 77.44 13.70 -8.86
N SER A 779 76.69 12.60 -8.73
CA SER A 779 77.21 11.24 -8.78
C SER A 779 76.58 10.44 -9.93
N ASN A 780 77.29 9.41 -10.39
CA ASN A 780 76.91 8.54 -11.50
C ASN A 780 76.67 9.28 -12.85
N TYR A 781 77.42 10.37 -13.09
CA TYR A 781 77.36 11.11 -14.36
C TYR A 781 78.74 11.55 -14.82
N GLU A 782 79.06 11.27 -16.08
CA GLU A 782 80.21 11.81 -16.80
C GLU A 782 79.73 12.72 -17.94
N GLY A 783 80.19 13.96 -17.96
CA GLY A 783 79.80 14.91 -18.99
C GLY A 783 79.61 16.33 -18.47
N LYS A 784 79.18 17.23 -19.35
CA LYS A 784 79.00 18.64 -19.00
C LYS A 784 77.79 18.81 -18.07
N VAL A 785 78.01 19.51 -16.96
CA VAL A 785 77.00 19.96 -16.00
C VAL A 785 77.00 21.47 -15.98
N THR A 786 75.83 22.09 -16.06
CA THR A 786 75.70 23.55 -15.96
C THR A 786 74.72 23.92 -14.86
N ILE A 787 75.17 24.71 -13.89
CA ILE A 787 74.41 25.17 -12.73
C ILE A 787 73.91 26.58 -13.02
N TYR A 788 72.63 26.81 -12.79
CA TYR A 788 71.94 28.08 -12.91
C TYR A 788 71.32 28.48 -11.57
N LEU A 789 71.12 29.78 -11.34
CA LEU A 789 70.17 30.27 -10.35
C LEU A 789 68.74 30.09 -10.89
N LEU A 790 67.75 30.13 -10.01
CA LEU A 790 66.32 30.07 -10.38
C LEU A 790 65.90 31.15 -11.39
N ASN A 791 66.57 32.30 -11.40
CA ASN A 791 66.31 33.37 -12.39
C ASN A 791 66.94 33.10 -13.77
N GLY A 792 67.49 31.91 -14.00
CA GLY A 792 68.12 31.49 -15.26
C GLY A 792 69.57 31.96 -15.44
N ALA A 793 70.15 32.71 -14.50
CA ALA A 793 71.54 33.13 -14.59
C ALA A 793 72.49 31.95 -14.37
N GLN A 794 73.42 31.72 -15.29
CA GLN A 794 74.39 30.64 -15.17
C GLN A 794 75.41 30.95 -14.06
N VAL A 795 75.50 30.06 -13.08
CA VAL A 795 76.45 30.14 -11.96
C VAL A 795 77.78 29.51 -12.32
N LYS A 796 77.75 28.31 -12.89
CA LYS A 796 78.98 27.55 -13.17
C LYS A 796 78.71 26.48 -14.21
N SER A 797 79.71 26.16 -15.04
CA SER A 797 79.68 24.99 -15.92
C SER A 797 80.93 24.17 -15.67
N VAL A 798 80.77 22.88 -15.41
CA VAL A 798 81.87 21.95 -15.12
C VAL A 798 81.68 20.65 -15.91
N THR A 799 82.76 19.90 -16.12
CA THR A 799 82.66 18.53 -16.61
C THR A 799 82.72 17.59 -15.40
N ALA A 800 81.65 16.86 -15.14
CA ALA A 800 81.61 15.85 -14.08
C ALA A 800 82.32 14.57 -14.55
N THR A 801 82.99 13.88 -13.62
CA THR A 801 83.80 12.67 -13.86
C THR A 801 83.34 11.52 -12.96
N GLY A 802 82.05 11.18 -13.03
CA GLY A 802 81.45 10.10 -12.24
C GLY A 802 80.99 10.57 -10.87
N TYR A 803 81.89 11.16 -10.06
CA TYR A 803 81.55 11.87 -8.82
C TYR A 803 82.17 13.27 -8.82
N THR A 804 81.37 14.30 -8.59
CA THR A 804 81.84 15.69 -8.64
C THR A 804 81.08 16.51 -7.61
N ALA A 805 81.78 17.06 -6.63
CA ALA A 805 81.21 17.99 -5.64
C ALA A 805 81.62 19.43 -6.00
N ILE A 806 80.63 20.31 -6.10
CA ILE A 806 80.80 21.69 -6.53
C ILE A 806 80.39 22.62 -5.38
N PRO A 807 81.33 23.33 -4.76
CA PRO A 807 81.00 24.30 -3.72
C PRO A 807 80.02 25.36 -4.24
N ALA A 808 78.96 25.60 -3.47
CA ALA A 808 77.92 26.55 -3.79
C ALA A 808 77.46 27.26 -2.51
N LYS A 809 77.13 28.55 -2.62
CA LYS A 809 76.58 29.30 -1.49
C LYS A 809 75.17 28.80 -1.17
N ALA A 810 74.71 29.04 0.05
CA ALA A 810 73.31 28.84 0.42
C ALA A 810 72.38 29.46 -0.63
N GLY A 811 71.48 28.67 -1.21
CA GLY A 811 70.62 29.10 -2.31
C GLY A 811 70.07 27.94 -3.15
N ALA A 812 69.07 28.24 -3.97
CA ALA A 812 68.46 27.29 -4.90
C ALA A 812 69.07 27.40 -6.30
N TYR A 813 69.43 26.26 -6.87
CA TYR A 813 70.12 26.14 -8.13
C TYR A 813 69.46 25.13 -9.05
N VAL A 814 69.38 25.42 -10.34
CA VAL A 814 69.00 24.45 -11.37
C VAL A 814 70.28 23.84 -11.95
N VAL A 815 70.49 22.55 -11.72
CA VAL A 815 71.64 21.79 -12.21
C VAL A 815 71.21 21.04 -13.47
N ARG A 816 71.73 21.46 -14.61
CA ARG A 816 71.44 20.88 -15.92
C ARG A 816 72.51 19.88 -16.34
N THR A 817 72.09 18.63 -16.54
CA THR A 817 72.81 17.60 -17.30
C THR A 817 72.15 17.48 -18.68
N ASN A 818 72.80 16.82 -19.66
CA ASN A 818 72.39 16.76 -21.08
C ASN A 818 70.93 17.19 -21.39
N ASN A 819 69.95 16.34 -21.05
CA ASN A 819 68.52 16.59 -21.27
C ASN A 819 67.70 16.83 -19.98
N ASN A 820 68.33 16.82 -18.81
CA ASN A 820 67.64 16.89 -17.52
C ASN A 820 68.07 18.12 -16.72
N ALA A 821 67.13 18.72 -16.00
CA ALA A 821 67.38 19.82 -15.08
C ALA A 821 66.86 19.42 -13.69
N THR A 822 67.72 19.48 -12.69
CA THR A 822 67.39 19.14 -11.30
C THR A 822 67.51 20.38 -10.42
N LEU A 823 66.49 20.68 -9.64
CA LEU A 823 66.55 21.74 -8.64
C LEU A 823 67.31 21.23 -7.41
N VAL A 824 68.34 21.94 -6.98
CA VAL A 824 69.17 21.62 -5.82
C VAL A 824 69.22 22.84 -4.91
N VAL A 825 68.82 22.68 -3.65
CA VAL A 825 68.91 23.73 -2.65
C VAL A 825 70.09 23.43 -1.73
N VAL A 826 71.11 24.28 -1.78
CA VAL A 826 72.26 24.21 -0.87
C VAL A 826 71.93 25.09 0.33
N ARG A 827 72.06 24.56 1.56
CA ARG A 827 71.92 25.34 2.80
C ARG A 827 73.28 25.80 3.30
#